data_AF-A0A7W1T7Q6-F1
#
_entry.id   AF-A0A7W1T7Q6-F1
#
_cell.length_a   1.000
_cell.length_b   1.000
_cell.length_c   1.000
_cell.angle_alpha   90.00
_cell.angle_beta   90.00
_cell.angle_gamma   90.00
#
_symmetry.space_group_name_H-M   'P 1'
#
loop_
_entity.id
_entity.type
_entity.pdbx_description
1 polymer ?
#
loop_
_entity_poly.entity_id
_entity_poly.type
_entity_poly.pdbx_seq_one_letter_code
_entity_poly.pdbx_strand_id
1 'polypeptide(L)'
;MLKWFIRTLFILSAIIFIGGFSPIVHADEVKTKEIYTLEDPTWLRNAGMTKGISHDKQSLGIIIPANVKLEVRQTNPKFTDDLQVEMVGDGTKKNFAYVTSEWETLQNTVDLVPFVRTPYTKEKPILEYRVTDEMTPLPIYEQGDNQEVFFNKWDTENSSYALLTSDYVQFLVPKKDKEYLKNMDDFSSIDNLFDYYTDIFETLNQVTGLSFTPENPTDKNIPNKYFVQANINGYKGSSAAYTTDSTYATADSIADIWLSKKEPMIALHEIGHGYQGAFLDPMISMIANPYFSGFNVNEVWNNQYVTIYEKKLFGDDVYTKGYFYEGAGKARSDAAIDKLWQQDHVPLDNWGPLEKLEMLVALNEKTNDKGLTHFYQEYRKLANQPGFIAKNNLLLDQISKYYGEVSGFDFTPALVSAGGRISQAQQTENYYKKGKPVTALSELVTAEKLPDVQKQLNIPSPFKLVDTDQLASTNLTGTARLNLSIDDIAQIKNKIIVIRNGNKIVRQVGITGSSVYLGELPVGIYSLDMPTGNTTKYSVDTQYLRVKNETTTIPVKYMPKKTSDLTNQTMHLTGINNSEVETMSVDLNNEKLSIDTIYETPNKALGDKLFSKIEVLNLDNQVVFSKEANGNSSMKRGIQTCEIKEGYKIRVYHNMSISVDNLTILDPSNTTHTFTVTKLGLQQDGTKVNASTLLTPLISSAAQTLRNNETMLNSPYVALKNDLLLAIQLLDEPAQSSLLTEYKDVLPTTTLDPKSHVTAPTLNDIYVDDTIITGSQPTGTVCTLTVFQLDGTYRLYGYPVDDTSNISMPLNQYSIKLVEGMRVDLTYKLYGVTSLAATQIVKTDKPTALTVDATKIAAYTGENGKLNTTVKPAKANQEVLYTTSNPSIISIDEDGNWKALKQGSATITVTSKKNTSVTQTIPVTVSEPAQIYTLTANNYTFGDVALKGTFSKNIAKVRLWVNGMVVTQATTNADGTFSFNNAASFITKSTDKIEIVGVDAAYVEKKRITIPMKAVPATGNELTVGSYTIDSSTLSGTFGKNIFKVRLWVNGKVATQAISNADGSYSFANVASFIKAGDKVEIVGVDKQYQEVNRISVKLTDTEPLNNTFTIAPFNLGDKTITGAFGSDISKIRLWVNGKVAQQATTTNGSYTFTSANYLITNATDLVEIVAVDAQYKELSRKTIRLK
;
A
#
# COMPACT_ATOMS: atom_id res chain seq x y z
N MET A 1 39.80 -15.75 -49.95
CA MET A 1 39.61 -14.33 -50.33
C MET A 1 38.98 -13.66 -49.12
N LEU A 2 39.68 -12.98 -48.21
CA LEU A 2 40.59 -11.87 -48.37
C LEU A 2 41.64 -11.99 -47.24
N LYS A 3 42.77 -12.62 -47.55
CA LYS A 3 44.03 -12.59 -46.79
C LYS A 3 45.04 -12.05 -47.77
N TRP A 4 45.22 -10.73 -47.84
CA TRP A 4 46.30 -9.99 -48.51
C TRP A 4 46.01 -8.50 -48.31
N PHE A 5 47.05 -7.70 -48.01
CA PHE A 5 47.03 -6.35 -47.41
C PHE A 5 46.71 -6.40 -45.89
N ILE A 6 47.62 -6.23 -44.94
CA ILE A 6 48.83 -5.41 -44.86
C ILE A 6 49.87 -6.16 -43.99
N ARG A 7 50.93 -6.65 -44.64
CA ARG A 7 52.18 -7.13 -44.04
C ARG A 7 53.30 -6.78 -45.01
N THR A 8 53.66 -5.50 -45.07
CA THR A 8 54.90 -5.05 -45.73
C THR A 8 55.27 -3.67 -45.20
N LEU A 9 56.05 -3.62 -44.12
CA LEU A 9 57.16 -2.68 -43.90
C LEU A 9 57.82 -3.00 -42.55
N PHE A 10 58.62 -4.05 -42.50
CA PHE A 10 59.63 -4.24 -41.46
C PHE A 10 60.82 -4.93 -42.11
N ILE A 11 62.04 -4.48 -41.75
CA ILE A 11 63.39 -4.88 -42.23
C ILE A 11 64.01 -3.89 -43.24
N LEU A 12 64.64 -2.86 -42.68
CA LEU A 12 66.00 -2.34 -42.97
C LEU A 12 66.22 -1.32 -41.83
N SER A 13 67.15 -1.45 -40.90
CA SER A 13 68.59 -1.58 -41.10
C SER A 13 69.25 -1.92 -39.76
N ALA A 14 70.22 -2.83 -39.78
CA ALA A 14 71.16 -3.03 -38.69
C ALA A 14 72.54 -2.49 -39.10
N ILE A 15 73.22 -1.88 -38.13
CA ILE A 15 74.66 -1.56 -38.04
C ILE A 15 75.14 -0.24 -38.66
N ILE A 16 75.30 0.78 -37.81
CA ILE A 16 76.54 1.57 -37.71
C ILE A 16 76.90 1.67 -36.22
N PHE A 17 78.14 1.32 -35.89
CA PHE A 17 78.73 1.32 -34.55
C PHE A 17 79.54 2.61 -34.35
N ILE A 18 79.69 3.02 -33.08
CA ILE A 18 80.67 3.94 -32.48
C ILE A 18 80.26 5.42 -32.35
N GLY A 19 80.12 5.85 -31.09
CA GLY A 19 80.59 7.18 -30.65
C GLY A 19 79.57 8.02 -29.87
N GLY A 20 79.69 8.04 -28.53
CA GLY A 20 79.15 9.11 -27.70
C GLY A 20 78.34 8.63 -26.49
N PHE A 21 78.99 8.50 -25.33
CA PHE A 21 78.28 8.60 -24.06
C PHE A 21 77.71 10.02 -23.93
N SER A 22 76.43 10.17 -24.20
CA SER A 22 75.64 11.28 -23.67
C SER A 22 74.57 10.66 -22.77
N PRO A 23 74.33 11.20 -21.56
CA PRO A 23 73.20 10.74 -20.75
C PRO A 23 71.94 10.93 -21.60
N ILE A 24 71.16 9.86 -21.77
CA ILE A 24 69.83 9.95 -22.34
C ILE A 24 69.02 10.75 -21.32
N VAL A 25 68.84 12.05 -21.59
CA VAL A 25 67.88 12.87 -20.88
C VAL A 25 66.53 12.44 -21.43
N HIS A 26 65.85 11.54 -20.73
CA HIS A 26 64.43 11.32 -20.98
C HIS A 26 63.69 12.60 -20.56
N ALA A 27 62.98 13.21 -21.51
CA ALA A 27 62.17 14.38 -21.24
C ALA A 27 60.86 13.95 -20.60
N ASP A 28 60.41 14.65 -19.56
CA ASP A 28 59.10 14.45 -18.93
C ASP A 28 57.99 14.40 -20.00
N GLU A 29 57.18 13.34 -19.97
CA GLU A 29 56.08 13.14 -20.92
C GLU A 29 54.79 13.76 -20.35
N VAL A 30 54.20 14.73 -21.05
CA VAL A 30 52.85 15.21 -20.72
C VAL A 30 51.83 14.24 -21.31
N LYS A 31 51.09 13.56 -20.45
CA LYS A 31 49.97 12.69 -20.83
C LYS A 31 48.64 13.40 -20.65
N THR A 32 47.68 13.05 -21.48
CA THR A 32 46.31 13.55 -21.43
C THR A 32 45.34 12.40 -21.19
N LYS A 33 44.38 12.59 -20.29
CA LYS A 33 43.31 11.63 -20.02
C LYS A 33 41.96 12.34 -19.98
N GLU A 34 41.04 11.94 -20.85
CA GLU A 34 39.63 12.30 -20.71
C GLU A 34 39.03 11.49 -19.56
N ILE A 35 38.42 12.19 -18.59
CA ILE A 35 37.84 11.59 -17.39
C ILE A 35 36.37 11.32 -17.68
N TYR A 36 35.90 10.08 -17.47
CA TYR A 36 34.48 9.78 -17.61
C TYR A 36 33.69 10.42 -16.47
N THR A 37 32.43 10.75 -16.73
CA THR A 37 31.50 11.28 -15.72
C THR A 37 30.34 10.33 -15.51
N LEU A 38 29.69 10.44 -14.36
CA LEU A 38 28.47 9.73 -14.02
C LEU A 38 27.30 10.72 -13.85
N GLU A 39 26.08 10.23 -14.04
CA GLU A 39 24.88 11.00 -13.74
C GLU A 39 24.76 11.24 -12.23
N ASP A 40 24.50 12.48 -11.81
CA ASP A 40 24.30 12.80 -10.40
C ASP A 40 23.03 12.13 -9.84
N PRO A 41 23.15 11.13 -8.94
CA PRO A 41 22.02 10.37 -8.42
C PRO A 41 21.30 11.14 -7.30
N THR A 42 20.74 12.30 -7.63
CA THR A 42 20.07 13.18 -6.65
C THR A 42 19.02 12.43 -5.82
N TRP A 43 18.35 11.43 -6.40
CA TRP A 43 17.37 10.61 -5.70
C TRP A 43 17.95 9.72 -4.61
N LEU A 44 19.17 9.20 -4.79
CA LEU A 44 19.89 8.46 -3.75
C LEU A 44 20.43 9.41 -2.68
N ARG A 45 21.01 10.55 -3.10
CA ARG A 45 21.55 11.56 -2.17
C ARG A 45 20.47 12.13 -1.25
N ASN A 46 19.31 12.47 -1.79
CA ASN A 46 18.17 12.98 -1.01
C ASN A 46 17.66 11.93 0.00
N ALA A 47 17.74 10.65 -0.35
CA ALA A 47 17.43 9.54 0.55
C ALA A 47 18.58 9.21 1.53
N GLY A 48 19.70 9.92 1.50
CA GLY A 48 20.89 9.64 2.31
C GLY A 48 21.64 8.36 1.93
N MET A 49 21.34 7.77 0.77
CA MET A 49 22.01 6.55 0.30
C MET A 49 23.32 6.90 -0.38
N THR A 50 24.44 6.49 0.24
CA THR A 50 25.78 6.82 -0.27
C THR A 50 26.26 5.84 -1.32
N LYS A 51 25.92 4.55 -1.21
CA LYS A 51 26.16 3.45 -2.17
C LYS A 51 27.50 3.50 -2.92
N GLY A 52 28.60 3.90 -2.27
CA GLY A 52 29.90 4.08 -2.94
C GLY A 52 29.95 5.19 -4.01
N ILE A 53 28.98 6.12 -4.05
CA ILE A 53 28.91 7.24 -5.01
C ILE A 53 30.24 7.99 -5.04
N SER A 54 30.78 8.29 -3.86
CA SER A 54 32.03 9.01 -3.69
C SER A 54 33.27 8.09 -3.69
N HIS A 55 33.11 6.80 -4.02
CA HIS A 55 34.22 5.83 -4.08
C HIS A 55 34.78 5.68 -5.50
N ASP A 56 33.97 5.89 -6.54
CA ASP A 56 34.36 5.63 -7.92
C ASP A 56 35.54 6.51 -8.37
N LYS A 57 36.61 5.87 -8.85
CA LYS A 57 37.91 6.52 -9.11
C LYS A 57 38.56 6.04 -10.41
N GLN A 58 39.33 6.91 -11.03
CA GLN A 58 40.00 6.66 -12.32
C GLN A 58 41.52 6.77 -12.16
N SER A 59 42.23 5.64 -12.23
CA SER A 59 43.70 5.59 -12.09
C SER A 59 44.43 6.31 -13.23
N LEU A 60 45.53 6.99 -12.95
CA LEU A 60 46.43 7.50 -14.01
C LEU A 60 47.38 6.43 -14.57
N GLY A 61 47.33 5.19 -14.09
CA GLY A 61 48.11 4.06 -14.59
C GLY A 61 49.58 4.06 -14.17
N ILE A 62 49.93 4.88 -13.18
CA ILE A 62 51.29 5.07 -12.66
C ILE A 62 51.30 4.94 -11.14
N ILE A 63 52.47 4.67 -10.58
CA ILE A 63 52.79 4.76 -9.15
C ILE A 63 53.81 5.88 -9.00
N ILE A 64 53.58 6.76 -8.03
CA ILE A 64 54.47 7.85 -7.66
C ILE A 64 55.30 7.38 -6.47
N PRO A 65 56.62 7.15 -6.61
CA PRO A 65 57.45 6.76 -5.47
C PRO A 65 57.59 7.88 -4.44
N ALA A 66 58.05 7.50 -3.25
CA ALA A 66 58.35 8.46 -2.19
C ALA A 66 59.22 9.63 -2.66
N ASN A 67 58.74 10.85 -2.42
CA ASN A 67 59.34 12.13 -2.75
C ASN A 67 59.43 12.47 -4.24
N VAL A 68 58.75 11.71 -5.12
CA VAL A 68 58.58 12.07 -6.53
C VAL A 68 57.37 13.01 -6.69
N LYS A 69 57.47 13.99 -7.60
CA LYS A 69 56.41 14.98 -7.86
C LYS A 69 55.50 14.51 -9.00
N LEU A 70 54.20 14.69 -8.85
CA LEU A 70 53.21 14.62 -9.92
C LEU A 70 52.69 16.04 -10.19
N GLU A 71 52.82 16.52 -11.42
CA GLU A 71 52.18 17.75 -11.88
C GLU A 71 50.90 17.42 -12.64
N VAL A 72 49.79 18.10 -12.32
CA VAL A 72 48.47 17.90 -12.96
C VAL A 72 47.81 19.24 -13.30
N ARG A 73 46.98 19.27 -14.36
CA ARG A 73 46.07 20.37 -14.67
C ARG A 73 44.84 19.90 -15.44
N GLN A 74 43.76 20.65 -15.38
CA GLN A 74 42.53 20.42 -16.12
C GLN A 74 42.50 21.35 -17.34
N THR A 75 42.24 20.84 -18.55
CA THR A 75 42.36 21.62 -19.79
C THR A 75 41.07 21.77 -20.59
N ASN A 76 39.95 21.17 -20.18
CA ASN A 76 38.67 21.41 -20.85
C ASN A 76 38.02 22.70 -20.30
N PRO A 77 37.97 23.80 -21.07
CA PRO A 77 37.44 25.08 -20.60
C PRO A 77 35.92 25.08 -20.36
N LYS A 78 35.19 24.04 -20.81
CA LYS A 78 33.75 23.90 -20.59
C LYS A 78 33.41 23.27 -19.24
N PHE A 79 34.36 22.59 -18.61
CA PHE A 79 34.16 21.98 -17.31
C PHE A 79 34.48 23.02 -16.23
N THR A 80 33.48 23.35 -15.42
CA THR A 80 33.58 24.40 -14.38
C THR A 80 33.39 23.86 -12.96
N ASP A 81 33.14 22.56 -12.83
CA ASP A 81 32.96 21.89 -11.53
C ASP A 81 34.33 21.56 -10.91
N ASP A 82 34.36 21.13 -9.65
CA ASP A 82 35.59 20.73 -8.98
C ASP A 82 36.07 19.35 -9.48
N LEU A 83 37.33 19.26 -9.90
CA LEU A 83 38.01 17.99 -10.20
C LEU A 83 39.03 17.68 -9.11
N GLN A 84 38.91 16.52 -8.46
CA GLN A 84 39.85 16.11 -7.41
C GLN A 84 40.79 14.99 -7.91
N VAL A 85 42.09 15.20 -7.72
CA VAL A 85 43.11 14.14 -7.85
C VAL A 85 43.59 13.77 -6.45
N GLU A 86 43.53 12.49 -6.11
CA GLU A 86 43.94 11.94 -4.82
C GLU A 86 45.05 10.90 -4.97
N MET A 87 46.03 10.92 -4.06
CA MET A 87 47.08 9.91 -3.99
C MET A 87 46.74 8.89 -2.91
N VAL A 88 46.67 7.61 -3.30
CA VAL A 88 46.08 6.52 -2.53
C VAL A 88 47.08 5.38 -2.32
N GLY A 89 47.06 4.75 -1.14
CA GLY A 89 47.96 3.66 -0.73
C GLY A 89 47.42 2.96 0.52
N ASP A 90 48.29 2.44 1.37
CA ASP A 90 47.95 1.68 2.60
C ASP A 90 47.44 2.52 3.80
N GLY A 91 46.93 3.73 3.55
CA GLY A 91 46.39 4.62 4.60
C GLY A 91 47.44 5.34 5.46
N THR A 92 48.72 5.29 5.11
CA THR A 92 49.79 5.98 5.85
C THR A 92 49.74 7.51 5.74
N LYS A 93 49.40 8.10 4.58
CA LYS A 93 49.10 9.55 4.38
C LYS A 93 48.30 9.80 3.09
N LYS A 94 47.07 10.34 3.17
CA LYS A 94 46.30 10.81 1.99
C LYS A 94 46.61 12.29 1.70
N ASN A 95 47.01 12.60 0.47
CA ASN A 95 47.06 13.98 -0.06
C ASN A 95 46.19 14.03 -1.33
N PHE A 96 45.40 15.10 -1.45
CA PHE A 96 44.61 15.39 -2.65
C PHE A 96 44.82 16.83 -3.09
N ALA A 97 44.54 17.12 -4.36
CA ALA A 97 44.45 18.48 -4.89
C ALA A 97 43.15 18.64 -5.68
N TYR A 98 42.57 19.84 -5.62
CA TYR A 98 41.57 20.29 -6.58
C TYR A 98 42.32 20.87 -7.78
N VAL A 99 42.03 20.36 -8.97
CA VAL A 99 42.79 20.66 -10.18
C VAL A 99 42.12 21.79 -10.95
N THR A 100 42.89 22.82 -11.29
CA THR A 100 42.44 23.99 -12.07
C THR A 100 43.07 23.98 -13.46
N SER A 101 42.94 25.07 -14.23
CA SER A 101 43.66 25.25 -15.49
C SER A 101 45.18 25.41 -15.34
N GLU A 102 45.64 25.70 -14.12
CA GLU A 102 47.05 25.85 -13.79
C GLU A 102 47.68 24.52 -13.35
N TRP A 103 48.99 24.41 -13.48
CA TRP A 103 49.74 23.24 -13.01
C TRP A 103 49.79 23.19 -11.49
N GLU A 104 49.21 22.15 -10.92
CA GLU A 104 49.27 21.80 -9.49
C GLU A 104 50.30 20.70 -9.26
N THR A 105 51.06 20.77 -8.17
CA THR A 105 52.08 19.75 -7.83
C THR A 105 51.68 18.95 -6.59
N LEU A 106 51.65 17.63 -6.73
CA LEU A 106 51.43 16.66 -5.68
C LEU A 106 52.73 15.90 -5.35
N GLN A 107 53.01 15.68 -4.06
CA GLN A 107 54.17 14.91 -3.59
C GLN A 107 53.83 14.25 -2.24
N ASN A 108 54.43 13.10 -1.95
CA ASN A 108 54.29 12.42 -0.66
C ASN A 108 55.60 11.73 -0.24
N THR A 109 55.70 11.30 1.01
CA THR A 109 56.88 10.62 1.59
C THR A 109 56.84 9.09 1.43
N VAL A 110 55.80 8.55 0.79
CA VAL A 110 55.58 7.11 0.56
C VAL A 110 55.09 6.90 -0.87
N ASP A 111 55.23 5.67 -1.37
CA ASP A 111 54.70 5.26 -2.67
C ASP A 111 53.18 5.33 -2.67
N LEU A 112 52.60 6.01 -3.67
CA LEU A 112 51.14 6.16 -3.82
C LEU A 112 50.70 6.08 -5.27
N VAL A 113 49.43 5.75 -5.46
CA VAL A 113 48.77 5.69 -6.76
C VAL A 113 47.85 6.89 -6.93
N PRO A 114 48.03 7.74 -7.94
CA PRO A 114 47.13 8.85 -8.23
C PRO A 114 45.85 8.37 -8.93
N PHE A 115 44.72 8.81 -8.37
CA PHE A 115 43.39 8.61 -8.90
C PHE A 115 42.68 9.94 -9.09
N VAL A 116 41.85 10.02 -10.12
CA VAL A 116 40.87 11.09 -10.28
C VAL A 116 39.54 10.61 -9.69
N ARG A 117 38.95 11.37 -8.76
CA ARG A 117 37.59 11.07 -8.30
C ARG A 117 36.61 11.32 -9.43
N THR A 118 35.74 10.36 -9.71
CA THR A 118 34.80 10.47 -10.83
C THR A 118 33.82 11.63 -10.61
N PRO A 119 33.72 12.59 -11.54
CA PRO A 119 32.78 13.70 -11.44
C PRO A 119 31.35 13.24 -11.75
N TYR A 120 30.40 13.77 -11.00
CA TYR A 120 28.95 13.57 -11.22
C TYR A 120 28.36 14.75 -11.99
N THR A 121 28.82 14.93 -13.23
CA THR A 121 28.59 16.14 -14.03
C THR A 121 28.27 15.78 -15.49
N LYS A 122 27.75 16.75 -16.26
CA LYS A 122 27.48 16.55 -17.70
C LYS A 122 28.72 16.73 -18.56
N GLU A 123 29.55 17.72 -18.24
CA GLU A 123 30.75 18.05 -19.01
C GLU A 123 31.93 17.20 -18.54
N LYS A 124 32.65 16.56 -19.46
CA LYS A 124 33.80 15.72 -19.12
C LYS A 124 35.06 16.55 -18.88
N PRO A 125 35.78 16.38 -17.77
CA PRO A 125 37.10 16.99 -17.61
C PRO A 125 38.13 16.31 -18.51
N ILE A 126 39.11 17.10 -18.95
CA ILE A 126 40.34 16.58 -19.58
C ILE A 126 41.47 16.89 -18.61
N LEU A 127 42.14 15.86 -18.10
CA LEU A 127 43.28 16.00 -17.21
C LEU A 127 44.58 15.83 -18.00
N GLU A 128 45.49 16.79 -17.86
CA GLU A 128 46.89 16.62 -18.23
C GLU A 128 47.75 16.35 -17.01
N TYR A 129 48.74 15.48 -17.14
CA TYR A 129 49.66 15.14 -16.08
C TYR A 129 51.04 14.78 -16.62
N ARG A 130 52.10 15.06 -15.85
CA ARG A 130 53.48 14.74 -16.24
C ARG A 130 53.93 13.40 -15.69
N VAL A 131 54.46 12.56 -16.57
CA VAL A 131 55.09 11.28 -16.23
C VAL A 131 56.59 11.41 -16.44
N THR A 132 57.36 11.03 -15.42
CA THR A 132 58.82 11.02 -15.44
C THR A 132 59.34 9.59 -15.35
N ASP A 133 60.60 9.37 -15.71
CA ASP A 133 61.28 8.07 -15.59
C ASP A 133 61.39 7.57 -14.14
N GLU A 134 61.22 8.45 -13.16
CA GLU A 134 61.19 8.07 -11.74
C GLU A 134 59.89 7.35 -11.36
N MET A 135 58.83 7.47 -12.17
CA MET A 135 57.53 6.83 -11.91
C MET A 135 57.49 5.42 -12.49
N THR A 136 56.79 4.51 -11.81
CA THR A 136 56.64 3.12 -12.27
C THR A 136 55.22 2.87 -12.81
N PRO A 137 55.03 2.01 -13.83
CA PRO A 137 53.70 1.65 -14.27
C PRO A 137 52.92 0.93 -13.17
N LEU A 138 51.60 1.18 -13.12
CA LEU A 138 50.68 0.42 -12.29
C LEU A 138 50.22 -0.84 -13.06
N PRO A 139 50.45 -2.06 -12.54
CA PRO A 139 49.78 -3.25 -13.04
C PRO A 139 48.27 -3.12 -12.80
N ILE A 140 47.48 -3.22 -13.87
CA ILE A 140 46.02 -3.15 -13.83
C ILE A 140 45.48 -4.46 -14.40
N TYR A 141 44.53 -5.07 -13.70
CA TYR A 141 43.72 -6.17 -14.18
C TYR A 141 42.28 -5.69 -14.29
N GLU A 142 41.75 -5.61 -15.50
CA GLU A 142 40.34 -5.40 -15.77
C GLU A 142 39.65 -6.78 -15.89
N GLN A 143 38.40 -6.89 -15.43
CA GLN A 143 37.66 -8.15 -15.50
C GLN A 143 37.67 -8.74 -16.91
N GLY A 144 38.08 -10.01 -17.04
CA GLY A 144 38.28 -10.70 -18.31
C GLY A 144 39.70 -10.61 -18.89
N ASP A 145 40.62 -9.91 -18.24
CA ASP A 145 42.04 -9.89 -18.63
C ASP A 145 42.74 -11.24 -18.43
N ASN A 146 43.92 -11.39 -19.03
CA ASN A 146 44.76 -12.57 -18.82
C ASN A 146 45.58 -12.43 -17.52
N GLN A 147 45.24 -13.24 -16.51
CA GLN A 147 45.91 -13.20 -15.19
C GLN A 147 47.42 -13.47 -15.24
N GLU A 148 47.87 -14.36 -16.14
CA GLU A 148 49.28 -14.70 -16.27
C GLU A 148 50.07 -13.49 -16.81
N VAL A 149 49.52 -12.80 -17.80
CA VAL A 149 50.11 -11.56 -18.33
C VAL A 149 50.16 -10.48 -17.27
N PHE A 150 49.09 -10.31 -16.50
CA PHE A 150 49.02 -9.35 -15.39
C PHE A 150 50.08 -9.63 -14.31
N PHE A 151 50.18 -10.87 -13.83
CA PHE A 151 51.16 -11.24 -12.82
C PHE A 151 52.59 -11.16 -13.34
N ASN A 152 52.85 -11.59 -14.59
CA ASN A 152 54.15 -11.44 -15.22
C ASN A 152 54.58 -9.98 -15.31
N LYS A 153 53.65 -9.07 -15.64
CA LYS A 153 53.90 -7.63 -15.63
C LYS A 153 54.23 -7.14 -14.22
N TRP A 154 53.44 -7.49 -13.22
CA TRP A 154 53.66 -7.07 -11.83
C TRP A 154 54.98 -7.63 -11.25
N ASP A 155 55.34 -8.86 -11.59
CA ASP A 155 56.62 -9.47 -11.19
C ASP A 155 57.81 -8.77 -11.87
N THR A 156 57.68 -8.41 -13.14
CA THR A 156 58.73 -7.71 -13.91
C THR A 156 58.95 -6.28 -13.41
N GLU A 157 57.88 -5.53 -13.20
CA GLU A 157 57.93 -4.12 -12.77
C GLU A 157 58.22 -3.98 -11.27
N ASN A 158 58.00 -5.05 -10.49
CA ASN A 158 58.20 -5.10 -9.04
C ASN A 158 57.41 -4.02 -8.26
N SER A 159 56.32 -3.54 -8.86
CA SER A 159 55.45 -2.44 -8.41
C SER A 159 54.92 -2.62 -6.98
N SER A 160 54.82 -1.51 -6.22
CA SER A 160 54.36 -1.52 -4.82
C SER A 160 52.86 -1.77 -4.67
N TYR A 161 52.08 -1.55 -5.72
CA TYR A 161 50.64 -1.82 -5.78
C TYR A 161 50.25 -2.40 -7.13
N ALA A 162 49.07 -3.02 -7.18
CA ALA A 162 48.31 -3.26 -8.40
C ALA A 162 46.84 -2.85 -8.22
N LEU A 163 46.13 -2.65 -9.32
CA LEU A 163 44.71 -2.32 -9.32
C LEU A 163 43.92 -3.44 -10.00
N LEU A 164 42.92 -3.96 -9.30
CA LEU A 164 41.92 -4.85 -9.89
C LEU A 164 40.62 -4.05 -10.07
N THR A 165 39.99 -4.08 -11.24
CA THR A 165 38.72 -3.37 -11.47
C THR A 165 37.69 -4.24 -12.18
N SER A 166 36.44 -4.14 -11.71
CA SER A 166 35.22 -4.66 -12.34
C SER A 166 34.19 -3.54 -12.52
N ASP A 167 32.96 -3.90 -12.89
CA ASP A 167 31.83 -2.96 -12.99
C ASP A 167 31.36 -2.40 -11.63
N TYR A 168 31.58 -3.15 -10.54
CA TYR A 168 31.07 -2.79 -9.20
C TYR A 168 32.14 -2.42 -8.19
N VAL A 169 33.37 -2.91 -8.34
CA VAL A 169 34.40 -2.76 -7.31
C VAL A 169 35.81 -2.62 -7.89
N GLN A 170 36.62 -1.83 -7.20
CA GLN A 170 38.03 -1.59 -7.44
C GLN A 170 38.83 -1.99 -6.19
N PHE A 171 39.90 -2.75 -6.38
CA PHE A 171 40.83 -3.12 -5.30
C PHE A 171 42.20 -2.53 -5.58
N LEU A 172 42.67 -1.66 -4.69
CA LEU A 172 44.08 -1.28 -4.66
C LEU A 172 44.84 -2.31 -3.79
N VAL A 173 45.50 -3.25 -4.45
CA VAL A 173 46.15 -4.41 -3.82
C VAL A 173 47.60 -4.07 -3.48
N PRO A 174 47.99 -4.05 -2.19
CA PRO A 174 49.39 -3.91 -1.81
C PRO A 174 50.22 -5.09 -2.31
N LYS A 175 51.49 -4.85 -2.65
CA LYS A 175 52.43 -5.89 -3.08
C LYS A 175 52.51 -7.09 -2.12
N LYS A 176 52.31 -6.87 -0.81
CA LYS A 176 52.31 -7.92 0.21
C LYS A 176 51.25 -9.01 -0.08
N ASP A 177 50.13 -8.62 -0.69
CA ASP A 177 49.02 -9.53 -0.99
C ASP A 177 49.17 -10.24 -2.35
N LYS A 178 50.21 -9.91 -3.13
CA LYS A 178 50.43 -10.47 -4.48
C LYS A 178 50.51 -12.00 -4.48
N GLU A 179 51.27 -12.57 -3.54
CA GLU A 179 51.43 -14.03 -3.46
C GLU A 179 50.15 -14.73 -2.99
N TYR A 180 49.35 -14.09 -2.14
CA TYR A 180 48.02 -14.59 -1.81
C TYR A 180 47.09 -14.53 -3.02
N LEU A 181 47.07 -13.40 -3.74
CA LEU A 181 46.23 -13.23 -4.93
C LEU A 181 46.55 -14.24 -6.03
N LYS A 182 47.81 -14.66 -6.17
CA LYS A 182 48.21 -15.76 -7.08
C LYS A 182 47.69 -17.13 -6.66
N ASN A 183 47.44 -17.33 -5.37
CA ASN A 183 47.16 -18.63 -4.75
C ASN A 183 45.92 -18.56 -3.84
N MET A 184 44.87 -17.85 -4.25
CA MET A 184 43.65 -17.72 -3.45
C MET A 184 43.01 -19.08 -3.18
N ASP A 185 42.66 -19.35 -1.92
CA ASP A 185 42.04 -20.62 -1.51
C ASP A 185 40.57 -20.72 -2.00
N ASP A 186 39.85 -19.61 -1.97
CA ASP A 186 38.40 -19.56 -2.18
C ASP A 186 37.97 -19.28 -3.63
N PHE A 187 38.92 -18.82 -4.46
CA PHE A 187 38.67 -18.35 -5.82
C PHE A 187 39.72 -18.89 -6.78
N SER A 188 39.29 -19.51 -7.88
CA SER A 188 40.20 -20.05 -8.91
C SER A 188 40.85 -19.00 -9.81
N SER A 189 40.37 -17.76 -9.80
CA SER A 189 40.90 -16.63 -10.57
C SER A 189 40.42 -15.29 -10.02
N ILE A 190 41.02 -14.19 -10.50
CA ILE A 190 40.55 -12.83 -10.20
C ILE A 190 39.13 -12.59 -10.75
N ASP A 191 38.77 -13.18 -11.89
CA ASP A 191 37.40 -13.07 -12.42
C ASP A 191 36.38 -13.75 -11.49
N ASN A 192 36.70 -14.90 -10.90
CA ASN A 192 35.79 -15.55 -9.95
C ASN A 192 35.65 -14.77 -8.63
N LEU A 193 36.66 -14.00 -8.23
CA LEU A 193 36.55 -13.02 -7.15
C LEU A 193 35.56 -11.90 -7.54
N PHE A 194 35.64 -11.36 -8.76
CA PHE A 194 34.70 -10.36 -9.25
C PHE A 194 33.27 -10.88 -9.40
N ASP A 195 33.07 -12.12 -9.85
CA ASP A 195 31.76 -12.74 -9.93
C ASP A 195 31.09 -12.80 -8.55
N TYR A 196 31.86 -13.11 -7.50
CA TYR A 196 31.37 -13.12 -6.12
C TYR A 196 30.91 -11.74 -5.64
N TYR A 197 31.69 -10.69 -5.89
CA TYR A 197 31.25 -9.32 -5.54
C TYR A 197 30.08 -8.85 -6.39
N THR A 198 30.06 -9.20 -7.67
CA THR A 198 28.92 -8.91 -8.56
C THR A 198 27.64 -9.52 -7.98
N ASP A 199 27.68 -10.78 -7.55
CA ASP A 199 26.53 -11.44 -6.92
C ASP A 199 26.08 -10.74 -5.62
N ILE A 200 27.01 -10.26 -4.80
CA ILE A 200 26.71 -9.44 -3.60
C ILE A 200 26.02 -8.14 -4.00
N PHE A 201 26.63 -7.34 -4.87
CA PHE A 201 26.10 -6.04 -5.25
C PHE A 201 24.75 -6.15 -5.94
N GLU A 202 24.56 -7.13 -6.83
CA GLU A 202 23.26 -7.38 -7.47
C GLU A 202 22.20 -7.82 -6.45
N THR A 203 22.56 -8.65 -5.47
CA THR A 203 21.64 -9.03 -4.40
C THR A 203 21.21 -7.80 -3.58
N LEU A 204 22.15 -6.94 -3.19
CA LEU A 204 21.87 -5.72 -2.43
C LEU A 204 21.06 -4.69 -3.24
N ASN A 205 21.38 -4.53 -4.53
CA ASN A 205 20.58 -3.72 -5.45
C ASN A 205 19.15 -4.25 -5.53
N GLN A 206 18.97 -5.55 -5.72
CA GLN A 206 17.65 -6.18 -5.80
C GLN A 206 16.84 -5.98 -4.51
N VAL A 207 17.42 -6.25 -3.33
CA VAL A 207 16.69 -6.17 -2.06
C VAL A 207 16.36 -4.73 -1.67
N THR A 208 17.12 -3.75 -2.15
CA THR A 208 16.82 -2.32 -1.99
C THR A 208 15.99 -1.76 -3.14
N GLY A 209 15.59 -2.59 -4.11
CA GLY A 209 14.71 -2.22 -5.22
C GLY A 209 15.36 -1.33 -6.28
N LEU A 210 16.70 -1.35 -6.40
CA LEU A 210 17.46 -0.63 -7.41
C LEU A 210 17.62 -1.44 -8.69
N SER A 211 17.53 -0.77 -9.84
CA SER A 211 17.76 -1.36 -11.16
C SER A 211 18.36 -0.33 -12.11
N PHE A 212 19.19 -0.74 -13.07
CA PHE A 212 19.62 0.14 -14.16
C PHE A 212 18.48 0.49 -15.14
N THR A 213 17.39 -0.28 -15.12
CA THR A 213 16.20 -0.08 -15.94
C THR A 213 14.93 -0.10 -15.07
N PRO A 214 14.81 0.82 -14.11
CA PRO A 214 13.70 0.79 -13.16
C PRO A 214 12.40 1.31 -13.81
N GLU A 215 11.25 0.93 -13.23
CA GLU A 215 9.97 1.54 -13.59
C GLU A 215 9.83 2.96 -13.01
N ASN A 216 10.29 3.18 -11.78
CA ASN A 216 10.27 4.49 -11.12
C ASN A 216 11.65 5.17 -11.24
N PRO A 217 11.72 6.47 -11.56
CA PRO A 217 12.99 7.20 -11.63
C PRO A 217 13.80 7.16 -10.32
N THR A 218 13.13 7.16 -9.16
CA THR A 218 13.78 7.10 -7.83
C THR A 218 14.41 5.74 -7.51
N ASP A 219 14.18 4.72 -8.34
CA ASP A 219 14.72 3.36 -8.17
C ASP A 219 15.89 3.10 -9.13
N LYS A 220 16.37 4.13 -9.83
CA LYS A 220 17.48 4.01 -10.77
C LYS A 220 18.79 3.74 -10.06
N ASN A 221 19.48 2.70 -10.50
CA ASN A 221 20.84 2.41 -10.10
C ASN A 221 21.82 3.22 -10.95
N ILE A 222 23.00 3.50 -10.39
CA ILE A 222 24.11 4.15 -11.08
C ILE A 222 25.34 3.23 -11.08
N PRO A 223 26.15 3.24 -12.16
CA PRO A 223 27.25 2.30 -12.34
C PRO A 223 28.52 2.82 -11.65
N ASN A 224 28.40 3.22 -10.38
CA ASN A 224 29.52 3.65 -9.57
C ASN A 224 30.19 2.43 -8.92
N LYS A 225 31.51 2.49 -8.78
CA LYS A 225 32.32 1.42 -8.17
C LYS A 225 32.63 1.72 -6.72
N TYR A 226 32.58 0.68 -5.89
CA TYR A 226 33.19 0.70 -4.55
C TYR A 226 34.71 0.66 -4.69
N PHE A 227 35.41 1.32 -3.78
CA PHE A 227 36.88 1.39 -3.80
C PHE A 227 37.45 0.80 -2.51
N VAL A 228 38.16 -0.30 -2.65
CA VAL A 228 38.71 -1.11 -1.56
C VAL A 228 40.22 -0.88 -1.46
N GLN A 229 40.71 -0.65 -0.24
CA GLN A 229 42.15 -0.46 0.03
C GLN A 229 42.57 -0.99 1.41
N ALA A 230 43.88 -1.11 1.62
CA ALA A 230 44.47 -1.29 2.94
C ALA A 230 44.52 0.05 3.70
N ASN A 231 44.38 0.03 5.02
CA ASN A 231 44.57 1.20 5.88
C ASN A 231 45.18 0.81 7.22
N ILE A 232 46.50 0.98 7.34
CA ILE A 232 47.28 0.69 8.57
C ILE A 232 46.82 1.57 9.75
N ASN A 233 46.28 2.75 9.46
CA ASN A 233 45.77 3.70 10.44
C ASN A 233 44.24 3.68 10.56
N GLY A 234 43.59 2.58 10.18
CA GLY A 234 42.14 2.40 10.32
C GLY A 234 41.66 2.54 11.77
N TYR A 235 40.34 2.60 11.96
CA TYR A 235 39.75 2.80 13.28
C TYR A 235 40.18 1.72 14.27
N LYS A 236 40.72 2.14 15.42
CA LYS A 236 41.14 1.23 16.49
C LYS A 236 39.96 0.35 16.93
N GLY A 237 40.16 -0.96 16.89
CA GLY A 237 39.14 -1.94 17.28
C GLY A 237 38.18 -2.36 16.15
N SER A 238 38.34 -1.81 14.94
CA SER A 238 37.61 -2.26 13.75
C SER A 238 38.50 -3.03 12.80
N SER A 239 38.04 -4.15 12.25
CA SER A 239 38.76 -4.94 11.23
C SER A 239 38.66 -4.32 9.85
N ALA A 240 37.57 -3.61 9.56
CA ALA A 240 37.33 -2.90 8.31
C ALA A 240 36.49 -1.64 8.58
N ALA A 241 36.31 -0.79 7.56
CA ALA A 241 35.35 0.30 7.64
C ALA A 241 34.86 0.73 6.26
N TYR A 242 33.61 1.20 6.20
CA TYR A 242 33.05 1.98 5.12
C TYR A 242 33.16 3.48 5.42
N THR A 243 33.77 4.25 4.52
CA THR A 243 33.88 5.71 4.60
C THR A 243 33.23 6.38 3.40
N THR A 244 33.17 7.70 3.42
CA THR A 244 32.62 8.48 2.29
C THR A 244 33.34 8.21 0.98
N ASP A 245 34.64 7.89 1.00
CA ASP A 245 35.51 7.86 -0.18
C ASP A 245 36.16 6.51 -0.48
N SER A 246 35.96 5.51 0.38
CA SER A 246 36.47 4.15 0.21
C SER A 246 35.82 3.20 1.19
N THR A 247 36.03 1.91 1.01
CA THR A 247 36.01 0.93 2.09
C THR A 247 37.42 0.37 2.28
N TYR A 248 37.79 -0.03 3.48
CA TYR A 248 39.15 -0.49 3.75
C TYR A 248 39.22 -1.60 4.79
N ALA A 249 40.31 -2.39 4.75
CA ALA A 249 40.73 -3.24 5.86
C ALA A 249 41.66 -2.46 6.79
N THR A 250 41.48 -2.56 8.11
CA THR A 250 42.33 -1.92 9.13
C THR A 250 43.64 -2.70 9.30
N ALA A 251 44.43 -2.77 8.24
CA ALA A 251 45.68 -3.49 8.16
C ALA A 251 46.52 -2.98 6.98
N ASP A 252 47.74 -3.48 6.84
CA ASP A 252 48.60 -3.30 5.66
C ASP A 252 48.25 -4.27 4.50
N SER A 253 47.15 -5.01 4.64
CA SER A 253 46.69 -6.08 3.75
C SER A 253 45.17 -6.03 3.63
N ILE A 254 44.66 -6.39 2.45
CA ILE A 254 43.23 -6.59 2.20
C ILE A 254 42.88 -8.08 1.99
N ALA A 255 43.86 -8.98 2.05
CA ALA A 255 43.70 -10.38 1.63
C ALA A 255 42.60 -11.12 2.41
N ASP A 256 42.67 -11.12 3.74
CA ASP A 256 41.76 -11.92 4.56
C ASP A 256 40.29 -11.44 4.51
N ILE A 257 40.06 -10.13 4.33
CA ILE A 257 38.69 -9.56 4.31
C ILE A 257 38.13 -9.49 2.89
N TRP A 258 38.94 -9.01 1.93
CA TRP A 258 38.42 -8.59 0.62
C TRP A 258 38.82 -9.53 -0.53
N LEU A 259 39.87 -10.32 -0.39
CA LEU A 259 40.33 -11.26 -1.43
C LEU A 259 40.02 -12.73 -1.07
N SER A 260 39.36 -12.97 0.06
CA SER A 260 39.05 -14.31 0.59
C SER A 260 37.60 -14.42 1.08
N LYS A 261 37.16 -15.65 1.36
CA LYS A 261 35.93 -15.96 2.09
C LYS A 261 36.20 -16.43 3.52
N LYS A 262 37.35 -16.07 4.10
CA LYS A 262 37.62 -16.33 5.52
C LYS A 262 36.77 -15.46 6.44
N GLU A 263 36.63 -14.18 6.09
CA GLU A 263 35.80 -13.21 6.83
C GLU A 263 34.76 -12.52 5.90
N PRO A 264 33.96 -13.28 5.14
CA PRO A 264 33.15 -12.75 4.05
C PRO A 264 32.03 -11.84 4.57
N MET A 265 31.64 -12.03 5.82
CA MET A 265 30.59 -11.27 6.48
C MET A 265 31.05 -9.87 6.87
N ILE A 266 32.35 -9.67 7.15
CA ILE A 266 32.90 -8.34 7.45
C ILE A 266 32.85 -7.47 6.19
N ALA A 267 33.32 -7.97 5.05
CA ALA A 267 33.23 -7.25 3.78
C ALA A 267 31.78 -6.89 3.42
N LEU A 268 30.85 -7.85 3.57
CA LEU A 268 29.43 -7.63 3.29
C LEU A 268 28.79 -6.61 4.25
N HIS A 269 29.15 -6.64 5.54
CA HIS A 269 28.72 -5.67 6.55
C HIS A 269 29.11 -4.25 6.14
N GLU A 270 30.37 -4.05 5.73
CA GLU A 270 30.87 -2.74 5.27
C GLU A 270 30.23 -2.28 3.96
N ILE A 271 30.04 -3.19 3.00
CA ILE A 271 29.29 -2.87 1.77
C ILE A 271 27.87 -2.41 2.12
N GLY A 272 27.23 -3.08 3.07
CA GLY A 272 25.89 -2.80 3.56
C GLY A 272 25.70 -1.39 4.10
N HIS A 273 26.73 -0.78 4.71
CA HIS A 273 26.68 0.62 5.14
C HIS A 273 26.40 1.59 3.98
N GLY A 274 26.86 1.30 2.77
CA GLY A 274 26.55 2.15 1.62
C GLY A 274 25.08 2.10 1.20
N TYR A 275 24.35 1.03 1.52
CA TYR A 275 22.92 0.90 1.20
C TYR A 275 22.01 1.50 2.28
N GLN A 276 22.58 2.01 3.37
CA GLN A 276 21.82 2.72 4.40
C GLN A 276 21.28 4.05 3.88
N GLY A 277 20.10 4.48 4.37
CA GLY A 277 19.51 5.78 4.05
C GLY A 277 19.45 6.71 5.25
N ALA A 278 18.99 7.94 5.02
CA ALA A 278 18.88 8.98 6.04
C ALA A 278 17.85 8.66 7.15
N PHE A 279 17.01 7.65 6.95
CA PHE A 279 16.12 7.12 8.00
C PHE A 279 16.89 6.47 9.16
N LEU A 280 18.19 6.22 8.98
CA LEU A 280 19.10 5.73 10.00
C LEU A 280 19.93 6.85 10.62
N ASP A 281 20.07 8.00 9.93
CA ASP A 281 21.22 8.90 10.02
C ASP A 281 21.56 9.33 11.46
N PRO A 282 22.71 8.83 11.95
CA PRO A 282 23.51 9.35 13.05
C PRO A 282 24.87 9.88 12.51
N MET A 283 24.99 10.30 11.25
CA MET A 283 26.19 10.90 10.64
C MET A 283 26.51 12.30 11.18
N ILE A 284 25.61 12.91 11.97
CA ILE A 284 25.97 14.00 12.91
C ILE A 284 26.40 13.45 14.29
N SER A 285 26.08 12.20 14.62
CA SER A 285 26.17 11.64 15.98
C SER A 285 27.55 11.13 16.40
N MET A 286 28.49 10.79 15.50
CA MET A 286 29.88 10.57 15.92
C MET A 286 30.59 11.86 16.36
N ILE A 287 30.09 13.04 15.97
CA ILE A 287 30.62 14.34 16.42
C ILE A 287 29.65 15.03 17.40
N ALA A 288 28.37 14.61 17.50
CA ALA A 288 27.38 15.34 18.30
C ALA A 288 26.39 14.58 19.22
N ASN A 289 26.03 13.29 19.09
CA ASN A 289 25.10 12.66 20.06
C ASN A 289 24.86 11.13 19.91
N PRO A 290 25.36 10.23 20.78
CA PRO A 290 25.12 8.79 20.71
C PRO A 290 23.71 8.31 21.13
N TYR A 291 22.79 9.21 21.44
CA TYR A 291 21.44 8.86 21.88
C TYR A 291 20.43 9.49 20.92
N PHE A 292 19.54 8.72 20.31
CA PHE A 292 18.38 9.17 19.55
C PHE A 292 17.18 8.44 20.16
N SER A 293 16.07 9.11 20.45
CA SER A 293 14.89 8.52 21.13
C SER A 293 13.94 7.80 20.14
N GLY A 294 14.52 7.11 19.17
CA GLY A 294 13.83 6.25 18.23
C GLY A 294 14.54 4.91 18.11
N PHE A 295 14.00 4.03 17.27
CA PHE A 295 14.56 2.70 17.02
C PHE A 295 15.92 2.78 16.32
N ASN A 296 16.98 3.02 17.11
CA ASN A 296 18.35 3.16 16.63
C ASN A 296 18.88 1.78 16.23
N VAL A 297 19.23 1.71 14.95
CA VAL A 297 19.69 0.52 14.24
C VAL A 297 21.01 0.79 13.49
N ASN A 298 21.82 1.74 13.97
CA ASN A 298 23.22 1.85 13.54
C ASN A 298 23.99 0.57 13.92
N GLU A 299 24.83 0.07 13.03
CA GLU A 299 25.45 -1.27 13.14
C GLU A 299 24.45 -2.45 13.22
N VAL A 300 23.17 -2.21 12.94
CA VAL A 300 22.11 -3.24 12.95
C VAL A 300 21.48 -3.36 11.57
N TRP A 301 21.12 -2.24 10.96
CA TRP A 301 20.37 -2.24 9.69
C TRP A 301 21.17 -2.89 8.56
N ASN A 302 22.47 -2.57 8.45
CA ASN A 302 23.36 -3.16 7.45
C ASN A 302 23.53 -4.68 7.63
N ASN A 303 23.37 -5.20 8.85
CA ASN A 303 23.40 -6.64 9.10
C ASN A 303 22.17 -7.38 8.55
N GLN A 304 21.09 -6.69 8.18
CA GLN A 304 20.00 -7.34 7.42
C GLN A 304 20.50 -7.87 6.08
N TYR A 305 21.42 -7.16 5.41
CA TYR A 305 22.01 -7.62 4.14
C TYR A 305 22.86 -8.86 4.32
N VAL A 306 23.57 -8.94 5.46
CA VAL A 306 24.33 -10.14 5.86
C VAL A 306 23.37 -11.33 5.96
N THR A 307 22.33 -11.23 6.78
CA THR A 307 21.36 -12.31 6.95
C THR A 307 20.65 -12.68 5.64
N ILE A 308 20.30 -11.70 4.81
CA ILE A 308 19.63 -11.97 3.52
C ILE A 308 20.55 -12.71 2.54
N TYR A 309 21.81 -12.30 2.44
CA TYR A 309 22.77 -12.97 1.57
C TYR A 309 23.09 -14.38 2.09
N GLU A 310 23.26 -14.57 3.40
CA GLU A 310 23.42 -15.90 3.99
C GLU A 310 22.21 -16.79 3.77
N LYS A 311 20.99 -16.23 3.86
CA LYS A 311 19.76 -16.97 3.54
C LYS A 311 19.70 -17.37 2.07
N LYS A 312 20.23 -16.55 1.15
CA LYS A 312 20.39 -16.94 -0.26
C LYS A 312 21.37 -18.12 -0.42
N LEU A 313 22.43 -18.17 0.39
CA LEU A 313 23.44 -19.24 0.34
C LEU A 313 22.98 -20.55 1.02
N PHE A 314 22.32 -20.44 2.18
CA PHE A 314 22.02 -21.58 3.05
C PHE A 314 20.54 -21.98 3.07
N GLY A 315 19.64 -21.16 2.53
CA GLY A 315 18.20 -21.35 2.67
C GLY A 315 17.79 -21.37 4.15
N ASP A 316 16.93 -22.32 4.52
CA ASP A 316 16.44 -22.48 5.90
C ASP A 316 17.57 -22.84 6.90
N ASP A 317 18.69 -23.39 6.42
CA ASP A 317 19.84 -23.71 7.27
C ASP A 317 20.54 -22.44 7.80
N VAL A 318 20.18 -21.24 7.34
CA VAL A 318 20.73 -19.97 7.86
C VAL A 318 20.61 -19.89 9.38
N TYR A 319 19.53 -20.41 9.97
CA TYR A 319 19.34 -20.44 11.43
C TYR A 319 20.24 -21.45 12.17
N THR A 320 21.10 -22.17 11.45
CA THR A 320 22.07 -23.11 12.03
C THR A 320 23.50 -22.86 11.56
N LYS A 321 23.68 -22.30 10.35
CA LYS A 321 24.97 -22.06 9.69
C LYS A 321 25.32 -20.59 9.52
N GLY A 322 24.33 -19.70 9.60
CA GLY A 322 24.55 -18.27 9.44
C GLY A 322 25.39 -17.72 10.58
N TYR A 323 26.14 -16.67 10.27
CA TYR A 323 27.13 -16.04 11.14
C TYR A 323 26.61 -15.71 12.55
N PHE A 324 25.37 -15.24 12.65
CA PHE A 324 24.75 -14.91 13.93
C PHE A 324 24.15 -16.13 14.67
N TYR A 325 23.95 -17.24 13.98
CA TYR A 325 23.16 -18.38 14.47
C TYR A 325 23.98 -19.63 14.79
N GLU A 326 25.16 -19.77 14.21
CA GLU A 326 25.99 -20.97 14.35
C GLU A 326 26.37 -21.32 15.80
N GLY A 327 26.63 -22.61 16.03
CA GLY A 327 26.93 -23.15 17.36
C GLY A 327 25.78 -22.91 18.36
N ALA A 328 26.06 -22.12 19.40
CA ALA A 328 25.07 -21.71 20.41
C ALA A 328 24.46 -20.32 20.14
N GLY A 329 24.76 -19.69 18.99
CA GLY A 329 24.31 -18.33 18.64
C GLY A 329 22.80 -18.17 18.70
N LYS A 330 22.08 -19.01 17.96
CA LYS A 330 20.61 -18.99 17.94
C LYS A 330 19.98 -19.14 19.33
N ALA A 331 20.42 -20.13 20.10
CA ALA A 331 19.87 -20.39 21.43
C ALA A 331 20.11 -19.23 22.40
N ARG A 332 21.27 -18.57 22.31
CA ARG A 332 21.58 -17.37 23.09
C ARG A 332 20.70 -16.19 22.68
N SER A 333 20.48 -15.97 21.38
CA SER A 333 19.62 -14.91 20.87
C SER A 333 18.17 -15.11 21.29
N ASP A 334 17.61 -16.32 21.12
CA ASP A 334 16.25 -16.64 21.55
C ASP A 334 16.07 -16.41 23.07
N ALA A 335 17.03 -16.83 23.90
CA ALA A 335 16.98 -16.59 25.34
C ALA A 335 17.07 -15.10 25.71
N ALA A 336 17.85 -14.31 24.96
CA ALA A 336 17.96 -12.87 25.16
C ALA A 336 16.65 -12.15 24.79
N ILE A 337 16.04 -12.51 23.66
CA ILE A 337 14.75 -11.94 23.24
C ILE A 337 13.64 -12.33 24.22
N ASP A 338 13.60 -13.58 24.71
CA ASP A 338 12.62 -13.99 25.73
C ASP A 338 12.72 -13.11 26.98
N LYS A 339 13.95 -12.92 27.47
CA LYS A 339 14.23 -12.10 28.65
C LYS A 339 13.81 -10.64 28.45
N LEU A 340 14.22 -10.03 27.33
CA LEU A 340 13.92 -8.62 27.05
C LEU A 340 12.43 -8.38 26.78
N TRP A 341 11.81 -9.21 25.95
CA TRP A 341 10.45 -9.02 25.49
C TRP A 341 9.43 -9.56 26.50
N GLN A 342 9.50 -10.85 26.85
CA GLN A 342 8.42 -11.54 27.55
C GLN A 342 8.55 -11.47 29.07
N GLN A 343 9.77 -11.36 29.61
CA GLN A 343 10.01 -11.33 31.06
C GLN A 343 10.13 -9.89 31.57
N ASP A 344 11.13 -9.15 31.08
CA ASP A 344 11.49 -7.83 31.60
C ASP A 344 10.70 -6.68 30.95
N HIS A 345 10.01 -6.94 29.83
CA HIS A 345 9.24 -5.95 29.07
C HIS A 345 10.06 -4.68 28.75
N VAL A 346 11.34 -4.88 28.38
CA VAL A 346 12.26 -3.82 27.99
C VAL A 346 11.77 -3.22 26.66
N PRO A 347 11.63 -1.88 26.54
CA PRO A 347 11.27 -1.26 25.28
C PRO A 347 12.23 -1.65 24.15
N LEU A 348 11.69 -1.97 22.96
CA LEU A 348 12.44 -2.41 21.78
C LEU A 348 13.64 -1.50 21.44
N ASP A 349 13.51 -0.20 21.64
CA ASP A 349 14.57 0.78 21.40
C ASP A 349 15.82 0.54 22.27
N ASN A 350 15.67 -0.10 23.42
CA ASN A 350 16.73 -0.42 24.38
C ASN A 350 17.27 -1.85 24.25
N TRP A 351 16.83 -2.62 23.24
CA TRP A 351 17.38 -3.95 22.98
C TRP A 351 18.81 -3.88 22.43
N GLY A 352 19.54 -4.98 22.57
CA GLY A 352 20.88 -5.13 22.00
C GLY A 352 20.86 -5.19 20.46
N PRO A 353 22.00 -4.97 19.80
CA PRO A 353 22.08 -4.95 18.33
C PRO A 353 21.55 -6.22 17.66
N LEU A 354 21.89 -7.40 18.19
CA LEU A 354 21.46 -8.67 17.62
C LEU A 354 19.95 -8.88 17.78
N GLU A 355 19.38 -8.56 18.94
CA GLU A 355 17.94 -8.74 19.19
C GLU A 355 17.10 -7.76 18.34
N LYS A 356 17.62 -6.57 18.07
CA LYS A 356 17.00 -5.63 17.10
C LYS A 356 17.08 -6.15 15.67
N LEU A 357 18.20 -6.75 15.28
CA LEU A 357 18.35 -7.40 13.98
C LEU A 357 17.31 -8.52 13.82
N GLU A 358 17.15 -9.38 14.83
CA GLU A 358 16.15 -10.46 14.81
C GLU A 358 14.72 -9.94 14.63
N MET A 359 14.36 -8.84 15.31
CA MET A 359 13.06 -8.20 15.11
C MET A 359 12.88 -7.72 13.66
N LEU A 360 13.89 -7.05 13.09
CA LEU A 360 13.85 -6.59 11.70
C LEU A 360 13.74 -7.75 10.69
N VAL A 361 14.52 -8.82 10.89
CA VAL A 361 14.46 -10.04 10.09
C VAL A 361 13.08 -10.70 10.19
N ALA A 362 12.53 -10.84 11.40
CA ALA A 362 11.22 -11.43 11.60
C ALA A 362 10.08 -10.62 10.94
N LEU A 363 10.17 -9.28 10.96
CA LEU A 363 9.26 -8.39 10.25
C LEU A 363 9.35 -8.61 8.73
N ASN A 364 10.55 -8.62 8.16
CA ASN A 364 10.74 -8.73 6.72
C ASN A 364 10.35 -10.12 6.20
N GLU A 365 10.74 -11.19 6.91
CA GLU A 365 10.38 -12.55 6.52
C GLU A 365 8.88 -12.78 6.51
N LYS A 366 8.13 -12.14 7.43
CA LYS A 366 6.67 -12.23 7.43
C LYS A 366 6.04 -11.63 6.17
N THR A 367 6.74 -10.74 5.47
CA THR A 367 6.35 -10.22 4.15
C THR A 367 6.83 -11.08 2.98
N ASN A 368 7.42 -12.24 3.23
CA ASN A 368 8.19 -13.03 2.26
C ASN A 368 9.34 -12.23 1.64
N ASP A 369 10.09 -11.52 2.48
CA ASP A 369 11.27 -10.72 2.14
C ASP A 369 11.03 -9.53 1.18
N LYS A 370 9.77 -9.16 0.92
CA LYS A 370 9.39 -8.03 0.05
C LYS A 370 9.30 -6.69 0.77
N GLY A 371 9.15 -6.71 2.09
CA GLY A 371 8.92 -5.55 2.94
C GLY A 371 10.06 -4.56 2.85
N LEU A 372 11.30 -5.03 2.98
CA LEU A 372 12.50 -4.20 2.89
C LEU A 372 12.61 -3.50 1.53
N THR A 373 12.37 -4.24 0.44
CA THR A 373 12.37 -3.69 -0.93
C THR A 373 11.32 -2.60 -1.10
N HIS A 374 10.07 -2.87 -0.71
CA HIS A 374 8.99 -1.90 -0.81
C HIS A 374 9.24 -0.67 0.08
N PHE A 375 9.76 -0.87 1.29
CA PHE A 375 10.18 0.21 2.18
C PHE A 375 11.20 1.14 1.51
N TYR A 376 12.24 0.59 0.87
CA TYR A 376 13.26 1.39 0.20
C TYR A 376 12.69 2.19 -0.99
N GLN A 377 11.82 1.57 -1.79
CA GLN A 377 11.18 2.23 -2.93
C GLN A 377 10.30 3.40 -2.47
N GLU A 378 9.45 3.18 -1.45
CA GLU A 378 8.59 4.24 -0.92
C GLU A 378 9.36 5.31 -0.14
N TYR A 379 10.40 4.92 0.59
CA TYR A 379 11.27 5.88 1.28
C TYR A 379 11.98 6.80 0.29
N ARG A 380 12.52 6.29 -0.82
CA ARG A 380 13.14 7.15 -1.85
C ARG A 380 12.12 8.07 -2.51
N LYS A 381 10.88 7.61 -2.76
CA LYS A 381 9.81 8.48 -3.27
C LYS A 381 9.48 9.60 -2.28
N LEU A 382 9.40 9.29 -1.00
CA LEU A 382 9.13 10.23 0.09
C LEU A 382 10.27 11.24 0.26
N ALA A 383 11.53 10.75 0.27
CA ALA A 383 12.71 11.57 0.45
C ALA A 383 12.96 12.57 -0.67
N ASN A 384 12.40 12.31 -1.85
CA ASN A 384 12.47 13.19 -3.01
C ASN A 384 11.29 14.17 -3.13
N GLN A 385 10.41 14.25 -2.12
CA GLN A 385 9.38 15.29 -2.07
C GLN A 385 9.94 16.61 -1.53
N PRO A 386 9.45 17.77 -2.02
CA PRO A 386 9.83 19.07 -1.47
C PRO A 386 9.55 19.18 0.02
N GLY A 387 10.53 19.67 0.80
CA GLY A 387 10.37 19.89 2.24
C GLY A 387 10.45 18.63 3.12
N PHE A 388 10.84 17.47 2.55
CA PHE A 388 11.06 16.27 3.34
C PHE A 388 12.17 16.46 4.38
N ILE A 389 11.92 15.99 5.60
CA ILE A 389 12.91 15.94 6.68
C ILE A 389 12.88 14.55 7.30
N ALA A 390 13.96 13.78 7.12
CA ALA A 390 14.04 12.39 7.58
C ALA A 390 13.72 12.24 9.08
N LYS A 391 14.24 13.15 9.91
CA LYS A 391 14.07 13.13 11.38
C LYS A 391 12.61 13.25 11.86
N ASN A 392 11.70 13.70 11.00
CA ASN A 392 10.28 13.86 11.34
C ASN A 392 9.47 12.58 11.10
N ASN A 393 10.10 11.50 10.62
CA ASN A 393 9.43 10.25 10.26
C ASN A 393 9.98 9.10 11.12
N LEU A 394 9.12 8.50 11.95
CA LEU A 394 9.53 7.35 12.77
C LEU A 394 9.82 6.13 11.88
N LEU A 395 10.91 5.43 12.16
CA LEU A 395 11.30 4.25 11.39
C LEU A 395 10.27 3.12 11.52
N LEU A 396 9.79 2.84 12.74
CA LEU A 396 8.78 1.79 12.97
C LEU A 396 7.41 2.12 12.36
N ASP A 397 7.03 3.40 12.24
CA ASP A 397 5.82 3.80 11.51
C ASP A 397 5.94 3.42 10.04
N GLN A 398 7.08 3.77 9.42
CA GLN A 398 7.34 3.50 8.00
C GLN A 398 7.47 1.99 7.73
N ILE A 399 8.16 1.23 8.59
CA ILE A 399 8.23 -0.23 8.49
C ILE A 399 6.82 -0.80 8.59
N SER A 400 6.06 -0.47 9.64
CA SER A 400 4.72 -1.00 9.83
C SER A 400 3.78 -0.67 8.66
N LYS A 401 3.87 0.55 8.12
CA LYS A 401 3.06 1.00 6.99
C LYS A 401 3.42 0.25 5.71
N TYR A 402 4.68 0.34 5.28
CA TYR A 402 5.10 -0.18 3.98
C TYR A 402 5.12 -1.71 3.97
N TYR A 403 5.51 -2.36 5.07
CA TYR A 403 5.44 -3.82 5.15
C TYR A 403 3.97 -4.27 5.12
N GLY A 404 3.07 -3.54 5.76
CA GLY A 404 1.64 -3.83 5.71
C GLY A 404 1.03 -3.63 4.32
N GLU A 405 1.44 -2.61 3.58
CA GLU A 405 0.96 -2.34 2.21
C GLU A 405 1.32 -3.45 1.22
N VAL A 406 2.55 -3.99 1.29
CA VAL A 406 2.98 -5.05 0.36
C VAL A 406 2.48 -6.44 0.74
N SER A 407 2.20 -6.68 2.02
CA SER A 407 1.87 -8.01 2.54
C SER A 407 0.40 -8.22 2.93
N GLY A 408 -0.33 -7.14 3.20
CA GLY A 408 -1.68 -7.20 3.79
C GLY A 408 -1.69 -7.60 5.28
N PHE A 409 -0.53 -7.63 5.94
CA PHE A 409 -0.43 -7.86 7.39
C PHE A 409 -0.47 -6.54 8.17
N ASP A 410 -0.90 -6.65 9.43
CA ASP A 410 -0.84 -5.58 10.41
C ASP A 410 0.17 -5.95 11.49
N PHE A 411 1.29 -5.24 11.48
CA PHE A 411 2.44 -5.45 12.37
C PHE A 411 2.29 -4.73 13.72
N THR A 412 1.22 -3.94 13.90
CA THR A 412 0.97 -3.18 15.12
C THR A 412 1.02 -4.06 16.38
N PRO A 413 0.37 -5.24 16.43
CA PRO A 413 0.37 -6.05 17.64
C PRO A 413 1.76 -6.52 18.06
N ALA A 414 2.60 -6.94 17.10
CA ALA A 414 3.96 -7.38 17.35
C ALA A 414 4.82 -6.23 17.89
N LEU A 415 4.84 -5.10 17.17
CA LEU A 415 5.68 -3.96 17.48
C LEU A 415 5.30 -3.29 18.80
N VAL A 416 4.00 -3.10 19.07
CA VAL A 416 3.53 -2.53 20.34
C VAL A 416 3.86 -3.46 21.51
N SER A 417 3.70 -4.78 21.33
CA SER A 417 4.01 -5.75 22.40
C SER A 417 5.49 -5.83 22.72
N ALA A 418 6.36 -5.67 21.72
CA ALA A 418 7.80 -5.55 21.92
C ALA A 418 8.22 -4.21 22.56
N GLY A 419 7.28 -3.30 22.84
CA GLY A 419 7.56 -1.97 23.36
C GLY A 419 8.17 -1.02 22.32
N GLY A 420 7.91 -1.28 21.03
CA GLY A 420 8.28 -0.40 19.91
C GLY A 420 7.37 0.83 19.83
N ARG A 421 7.97 1.99 19.55
CA ARG A 421 7.25 3.27 19.43
C ARG A 421 6.64 3.43 18.03
N ILE A 422 5.32 3.23 17.93
CA ILE A 422 4.51 3.55 16.74
C ILE A 422 3.55 4.68 17.07
N SER A 423 3.41 5.67 16.19
CA SER A 423 2.48 6.78 16.38
C SER A 423 1.01 6.31 16.43
N GLN A 424 0.19 6.99 17.23
CA GLN A 424 -1.24 6.67 17.33
C GLN A 424 -1.97 6.80 15.97
N ALA A 425 -1.52 7.74 15.13
CA ALA A 425 -2.03 7.92 13.78
C ALA A 425 -1.77 6.67 12.93
N GLN A 426 -0.53 6.16 12.93
CA GLN A 426 -0.18 4.95 12.16
C GLN A 426 -0.89 3.70 12.70
N GLN A 427 -1.00 3.54 14.02
CA GLN A 427 -1.76 2.43 14.61
C GLN A 427 -3.23 2.45 14.18
N THR A 428 -3.83 3.65 14.16
CA THR A 428 -5.22 3.85 13.72
C THR A 428 -5.37 3.51 12.23
N GLU A 429 -4.46 3.98 11.38
CA GLU A 429 -4.46 3.67 9.96
C GLU A 429 -4.37 2.16 9.71
N ASN A 430 -3.43 1.48 10.37
CA ASN A 430 -3.24 0.03 10.25
C ASN A 430 -4.49 -0.75 10.63
N TYR A 431 -5.10 -0.39 11.77
CA TYR A 431 -6.32 -1.04 12.27
C TYR A 431 -7.47 -0.97 11.26
N TYR A 432 -7.69 0.21 10.65
CA TYR A 432 -8.78 0.39 9.68
C TYR A 432 -8.43 -0.03 8.24
N LYS A 433 -7.16 -0.26 7.90
CA LYS A 433 -6.80 -0.97 6.67
C LYS A 433 -7.26 -2.43 6.68
N LYS A 434 -7.59 -2.99 7.86
CA LYS A 434 -8.06 -4.37 8.06
C LYS A 434 -7.09 -5.43 7.52
N GLY A 435 -5.79 -5.17 7.66
CA GLY A 435 -4.75 -6.17 7.49
C GLY A 435 -4.91 -7.32 8.49
N LYS A 436 -4.35 -8.49 8.18
CA LYS A 436 -4.32 -9.61 9.13
C LYS A 436 -3.29 -9.31 10.21
N PRO A 437 -3.68 -9.21 11.49
CA PRO A 437 -2.72 -8.95 12.54
C PRO A 437 -1.70 -10.09 12.66
N VAL A 438 -0.47 -9.73 12.98
CA VAL A 438 0.63 -10.68 13.24
C VAL A 438 1.25 -10.42 14.60
N THR A 439 1.74 -11.48 15.24
CA THR A 439 2.55 -11.38 16.46
C THR A 439 3.50 -12.56 16.62
N ALA A 440 4.43 -12.51 17.57
CA ALA A 440 5.35 -13.62 17.85
C ALA A 440 4.59 -14.90 18.28
N LEU A 441 5.07 -16.05 17.82
CA LEU A 441 4.48 -17.36 18.14
C LEU A 441 4.38 -17.62 19.66
N SER A 442 5.41 -17.23 20.42
CA SER A 442 5.45 -17.35 21.89
C SER A 442 4.35 -16.56 22.61
N GLU A 443 3.77 -15.52 21.98
CA GLU A 443 2.65 -14.79 22.55
C GLU A 443 1.31 -15.50 22.41
N LEU A 444 1.24 -16.54 21.59
CA LEU A 444 0.00 -17.24 21.25
C LEU A 444 0.01 -18.70 21.73
N VAL A 445 1.18 -19.32 21.88
CA VAL A 445 1.30 -20.73 22.26
C VAL A 445 1.99 -20.86 23.61
N THR A 446 1.42 -21.67 24.51
CA THR A 446 2.02 -21.93 25.83
C THR A 446 3.36 -22.67 25.69
N ALA A 447 4.26 -22.46 26.66
CA ALA A 447 5.61 -23.05 26.65
C ALA A 447 5.61 -24.59 26.47
N GLU A 448 4.59 -25.29 26.98
CA GLU A 448 4.43 -26.74 26.82
C GLU A 448 4.20 -27.16 25.37
N LYS A 449 3.41 -26.40 24.60
CA LYS A 449 3.02 -26.74 23.22
C LYS A 449 3.91 -26.10 22.16
N LEU A 450 4.70 -25.10 22.55
CA LEU A 450 5.53 -24.32 21.65
C LEU A 450 6.50 -25.18 20.80
N PRO A 451 7.23 -26.18 21.36
CA PRO A 451 8.13 -27.02 20.54
C PRO A 451 7.40 -27.84 19.47
N ASP A 452 6.22 -28.37 19.79
CA ASP A 452 5.41 -29.17 18.86
C ASP A 452 4.88 -28.30 17.72
N VAL A 453 4.39 -27.09 18.04
CA VAL A 453 3.89 -26.13 17.05
C VAL A 453 5.00 -25.61 16.15
N GLN A 454 6.17 -25.28 16.71
CA GLN A 454 7.34 -24.87 15.92
C GLN A 454 7.75 -25.94 14.91
N LYS A 455 7.80 -27.21 15.36
CA LYS A 455 8.10 -28.34 14.49
C LYS A 455 7.03 -28.53 13.41
N GLN A 456 5.75 -28.42 13.76
CA GLN A 456 4.64 -28.58 12.82
C GLN A 456 4.65 -27.51 11.72
N LEU A 457 4.96 -26.26 12.08
CA LEU A 457 4.92 -25.11 11.16
C LEU A 457 6.27 -24.79 10.49
N ASN A 458 7.31 -25.59 10.76
CA ASN A 458 8.69 -25.33 10.35
C ASN A 458 9.17 -23.92 10.76
N ILE A 459 8.91 -23.53 12.01
CA ILE A 459 9.27 -22.22 12.55
C ILE A 459 10.55 -22.33 13.38
N PRO A 460 11.67 -21.74 12.95
CA PRO A 460 12.97 -21.93 13.59
C PRO A 460 13.06 -21.27 14.96
N SER A 461 12.41 -20.14 15.19
CA SER A 461 12.44 -19.39 16.45
C SER A 461 11.02 -19.08 16.96
N PRO A 462 10.77 -19.15 18.28
CA PRO A 462 9.47 -18.82 18.84
C PRO A 462 9.09 -17.33 18.71
N PHE A 463 10.04 -16.46 18.32
CA PHE A 463 9.83 -15.03 18.11
C PHE A 463 9.49 -14.67 16.66
N LYS A 464 9.44 -15.66 15.75
CA LYS A 464 8.93 -15.44 14.40
C LYS A 464 7.45 -15.04 14.42
N LEU A 465 7.10 -14.12 13.53
CA LEU A 465 5.76 -13.57 13.47
C LEU A 465 4.82 -14.53 12.74
N VAL A 466 3.69 -14.83 13.37
CA VAL A 466 2.64 -15.70 12.86
C VAL A 466 1.31 -14.96 12.81
N ASP A 467 0.42 -15.42 11.94
CA ASP A 467 -0.97 -14.97 11.87
C ASP A 467 -1.92 -16.13 12.18
N THR A 468 -3.19 -15.79 12.37
CA THR A 468 -4.24 -16.76 12.73
C THR A 468 -4.47 -17.84 11.66
N ASP A 469 -4.29 -17.54 10.37
CA ASP A 469 -4.49 -18.56 9.33
C ASP A 469 -3.35 -19.58 9.30
N GLN A 470 -2.12 -19.13 9.54
CA GLN A 470 -0.96 -20.02 9.69
C GLN A 470 -1.15 -21.01 10.85
N LEU A 471 -1.68 -20.53 11.98
CA LEU A 471 -1.94 -21.34 13.18
C LEU A 471 -3.14 -22.27 13.06
N ALA A 472 -4.05 -22.05 12.11
CA ALA A 472 -5.26 -22.88 11.96
C ALA A 472 -4.94 -24.37 11.76
N SER A 473 -3.81 -24.70 11.13
CA SER A 473 -3.35 -26.08 10.90
C SER A 473 -3.00 -26.85 12.19
N THR A 474 -2.75 -26.14 13.30
CA THR A 474 -2.44 -26.75 14.60
C THR A 474 -3.67 -27.32 15.31
N ASN A 475 -4.87 -26.89 14.90
CA ASN A 475 -6.15 -27.17 15.58
C ASN A 475 -6.19 -26.78 17.07
N LEU A 476 -5.25 -25.94 17.53
CA LEU A 476 -5.26 -25.43 18.89
C LEU A 476 -6.37 -24.41 19.07
N THR A 477 -7.07 -24.52 20.20
CA THR A 477 -8.14 -23.62 20.60
C THR A 477 -7.91 -23.09 22.01
N GLY A 478 -8.51 -21.94 22.29
CA GLY A 478 -8.44 -21.23 23.55
C GLY A 478 -9.79 -20.66 23.96
N THR A 479 -10.01 -20.51 25.26
CA THR A 479 -11.21 -19.85 25.77
C THR A 479 -10.93 -18.37 26.03
N ALA A 480 -11.67 -17.46 25.41
CA ALA A 480 -11.44 -16.02 25.54
C ALA A 480 -12.55 -15.29 26.32
N ARG A 481 -12.14 -14.33 27.17
CA ARG A 481 -13.01 -13.41 27.92
C ARG A 481 -12.48 -11.98 27.83
N LEU A 482 -13.37 -11.00 27.77
CA LEU A 482 -13.05 -9.59 27.94
C LEU A 482 -13.58 -9.08 29.28
N ASN A 483 -12.75 -8.35 30.02
CA ASN A 483 -13.14 -7.61 31.21
C ASN A 483 -13.13 -6.11 30.90
N LEU A 484 -14.31 -5.55 30.72
CA LEU A 484 -14.53 -4.15 30.33
C LEU A 484 -14.51 -3.26 31.59
N SER A 485 -13.48 -2.42 31.70
CA SER A 485 -13.39 -1.36 32.70
C SER A 485 -13.96 -0.07 32.11
N ILE A 486 -15.18 0.28 32.52
CA ILE A 486 -15.93 1.45 32.06
C ILE A 486 -16.68 2.06 33.25
N ASP A 487 -16.79 3.38 33.29
CA ASP A 487 -17.51 4.13 34.34
C ASP A 487 -19.03 3.93 34.26
N ASP A 488 -19.61 3.89 33.06
CA ASP A 488 -21.02 3.60 32.81
C ASP A 488 -21.21 2.53 31.72
N ILE A 489 -21.43 1.29 32.15
CA ILE A 489 -21.67 0.15 31.25
C ILE A 489 -22.93 0.35 30.39
N ALA A 490 -23.90 1.18 30.81
CA ALA A 490 -25.11 1.43 30.02
C ALA A 490 -24.82 2.09 28.67
N GLN A 491 -23.69 2.79 28.53
CA GLN A 491 -23.26 3.40 27.27
C GLN A 491 -22.98 2.38 26.15
N ILE A 492 -22.62 1.15 26.52
CA ILE A 492 -22.26 0.08 25.58
C ILE A 492 -23.08 -1.20 25.77
N LYS A 493 -23.97 -1.26 26.79
CA LYS A 493 -24.84 -2.41 27.04
C LYS A 493 -25.75 -2.71 25.85
N ASN A 494 -25.95 -3.99 25.58
CA ASN A 494 -26.70 -4.54 24.44
C ASN A 494 -26.08 -4.26 23.06
N LYS A 495 -24.90 -3.63 22.98
CA LYS A 495 -24.14 -3.50 21.72
C LYS A 495 -23.34 -4.77 21.43
N ILE A 496 -22.73 -4.85 20.26
CA ILE A 496 -22.01 -6.03 19.77
C ILE A 496 -20.51 -5.72 19.67
N ILE A 497 -19.68 -6.66 20.11
CA ILE A 497 -18.24 -6.74 19.82
C ILE A 497 -18.07 -7.66 18.61
N VAL A 498 -17.31 -7.21 17.60
CA VAL A 498 -17.00 -8.01 16.41
C VAL A 498 -15.54 -8.43 16.46
N ILE A 499 -15.29 -9.73 16.42
CA ILE A 499 -13.95 -10.33 16.38
C ILE A 499 -13.62 -10.63 14.92
N ARG A 500 -12.45 -10.19 14.44
CA ARG A 500 -12.04 -10.34 13.04
C ARG A 500 -10.64 -10.91 12.88
N ASN A 501 -10.45 -11.60 11.77
CA ASN A 501 -9.15 -11.95 11.21
C ASN A 501 -9.03 -11.27 9.85
N GLY A 502 -8.32 -10.14 9.80
CA GLY A 502 -8.38 -9.20 8.67
C GLY A 502 -9.81 -8.73 8.42
N ASN A 503 -10.29 -8.90 7.18
CA ASN A 503 -11.67 -8.57 6.81
C ASN A 503 -12.72 -9.59 7.27
N LYS A 504 -12.31 -10.83 7.59
CA LYS A 504 -13.24 -11.92 7.95
C LYS A 504 -13.78 -11.72 9.36
N ILE A 505 -15.11 -11.65 9.50
CA ILE A 505 -15.78 -11.75 10.81
C ILE A 505 -15.67 -13.19 11.29
N VAL A 506 -14.99 -13.38 12.42
CA VAL A 506 -14.82 -14.68 13.06
C VAL A 506 -15.97 -14.95 14.02
N ARG A 507 -16.38 -13.93 14.78
CA ARG A 507 -17.47 -14.03 15.76
C ARG A 507 -18.04 -12.66 16.10
N GLN A 508 -19.31 -12.64 16.51
CA GLN A 508 -19.99 -11.48 17.08
C GLN A 508 -20.54 -11.84 18.46
N VAL A 509 -20.39 -10.94 19.44
CA VAL A 509 -20.79 -11.20 20.83
C VAL A 509 -21.46 -9.96 21.42
N GLY A 510 -22.65 -10.11 21.99
CA GLY A 510 -23.37 -9.05 22.68
C GLY A 510 -22.77 -8.73 24.06
N ILE A 511 -22.79 -7.44 24.41
CA ILE A 511 -22.32 -6.93 25.72
C ILE A 511 -23.49 -6.94 26.70
N THR A 512 -23.53 -7.92 27.60
CA THR A 512 -24.57 -8.01 28.65
C THR A 512 -24.15 -7.39 29.98
N GLY A 513 -22.84 -7.22 30.21
CA GLY A 513 -22.23 -6.65 31.40
C GLY A 513 -20.72 -6.46 31.23
N SER A 514 -20.01 -6.18 32.31
CA SER A 514 -18.58 -5.87 32.29
C SER A 514 -17.67 -7.07 32.02
N SER A 515 -18.15 -8.31 32.18
CA SER A 515 -17.43 -9.51 31.75
C SER A 515 -18.13 -10.13 30.55
N VAL A 516 -17.43 -10.25 29.43
CA VAL A 516 -17.97 -10.75 28.16
C VAL A 516 -17.26 -12.04 27.79
N TYR A 517 -18.02 -13.15 27.77
CA TYR A 517 -17.52 -14.44 27.33
C TYR A 517 -17.51 -14.52 25.81
N LEU A 518 -16.33 -14.66 25.22
CA LEU A 518 -16.17 -14.75 23.77
C LEU A 518 -16.27 -16.19 23.25
N GLY A 519 -16.26 -17.18 24.15
CA GLY A 519 -16.28 -18.60 23.81
C GLY A 519 -14.90 -19.17 23.46
N GLU A 520 -14.93 -20.41 22.97
CA GLU A 520 -13.76 -21.06 22.42
C GLU A 520 -13.48 -20.54 21.00
N LEU A 521 -12.23 -20.18 20.74
CA LEU A 521 -11.72 -19.63 19.49
C LEU A 521 -10.41 -20.34 19.11
N PRO A 522 -10.06 -20.44 17.83
CA PRO A 522 -8.73 -20.87 17.44
C PRO A 522 -7.65 -20.00 18.08
N VAL A 523 -6.49 -20.59 18.37
CA VAL A 523 -5.32 -19.83 18.82
C VAL A 523 -4.91 -18.87 17.72
N GLY A 524 -4.67 -17.61 18.09
CA GLY A 524 -4.44 -16.57 17.10
C GLY A 524 -4.49 -15.16 17.66
N ILE A 525 -4.22 -14.21 16.77
CA ILE A 525 -4.35 -12.78 17.01
C ILE A 525 -5.50 -12.24 16.14
N TYR A 526 -6.39 -11.48 16.76
CA TYR A 526 -7.61 -10.96 16.15
C TYR A 526 -7.73 -9.46 16.37
N SER A 527 -8.45 -8.77 15.50
CA SER A 527 -8.90 -7.40 15.75
C SER A 527 -10.32 -7.36 16.34
N LEU A 528 -10.60 -6.33 17.14
CA LEU A 528 -11.85 -6.14 17.88
C LEU A 528 -12.53 -4.82 17.48
N ASP A 529 -13.64 -4.88 16.74
CA ASP A 529 -14.51 -3.71 16.60
C ASP A 529 -15.36 -3.58 17.86
N MET A 530 -15.17 -2.48 18.60
CA MET A 530 -15.79 -2.25 19.90
C MET A 530 -16.64 -0.98 19.93
N PRO A 531 -17.82 -1.00 20.58
CA PRO A 531 -18.70 0.17 20.68
C PRO A 531 -18.08 1.33 21.46
N THR A 532 -18.08 2.54 20.90
CA THR A 532 -17.44 3.73 21.52
C THR A 532 -18.40 4.60 22.37
N GLY A 533 -19.51 4.03 22.83
CA GLY A 533 -20.51 4.71 23.67
C GLY A 533 -21.60 5.50 22.93
N ASN A 534 -22.78 5.62 23.57
CA ASN A 534 -23.96 6.29 23.01
C ASN A 534 -23.92 7.81 23.24
N THR A 535 -24.20 8.27 24.46
CA THR A 535 -24.23 9.69 24.81
C THR A 535 -22.83 10.13 25.19
N THR A 536 -22.20 9.42 26.12
CA THR A 536 -20.78 9.60 26.45
C THR A 536 -19.95 8.85 25.41
N LYS A 537 -18.91 9.50 24.89
CA LYS A 537 -17.98 8.89 23.93
C LYS A 537 -16.75 8.39 24.65
N TYR A 538 -16.18 7.30 24.16
CA TYR A 538 -15.04 6.64 24.79
C TYR A 538 -13.91 6.41 23.78
N SER A 539 -12.69 6.56 24.28
CA SER A 539 -11.49 5.93 23.70
C SER A 539 -11.29 4.56 24.35
N VAL A 540 -10.74 3.61 23.59
CA VAL A 540 -10.46 2.24 24.06
C VAL A 540 -8.96 1.99 23.97
N ASP A 541 -8.37 1.38 25.00
CA ASP A 541 -6.91 1.20 25.14
C ASP A 541 -6.30 0.08 24.29
N THR A 542 -7.12 -0.87 23.83
CA THR A 542 -6.69 -1.95 22.92
C THR A 542 -7.73 -2.20 21.83
N GLN A 543 -7.26 -2.69 20.69
CA GLN A 543 -8.10 -3.11 19.55
C GLN A 543 -7.79 -4.54 19.10
N TYR A 544 -6.96 -5.27 19.85
CA TYR A 544 -6.49 -6.60 19.48
C TYR A 544 -6.73 -7.63 20.58
N LEU A 545 -7.00 -8.87 20.17
CA LEU A 545 -7.31 -10.02 21.00
C LEU A 545 -6.29 -11.13 20.71
N ARG A 546 -5.45 -11.45 21.70
CA ARG A 546 -4.57 -12.62 21.71
C ARG A 546 -5.33 -13.80 22.33
N VAL A 547 -5.56 -14.86 21.56
CA VAL A 547 -6.14 -16.12 22.05
C VAL A 547 -5.01 -17.14 22.17
N LYS A 548 -4.74 -17.59 23.40
CA LYS A 548 -3.76 -18.65 23.69
C LYS A 548 -4.45 -20.01 23.82
N ASN A 549 -3.71 -21.12 23.77
CA ASN A 549 -4.24 -22.48 24.01
C ASN A 549 -4.58 -22.75 25.49
N GLU A 550 -5.25 -21.81 26.14
CA GLU A 550 -5.68 -21.81 27.53
C GLU A 550 -6.86 -20.83 27.71
N THR A 551 -7.27 -20.56 28.95
CA THR A 551 -8.24 -19.48 29.21
C THR A 551 -7.52 -18.13 29.25
N THR A 552 -7.84 -17.25 28.31
CA THR A 552 -7.32 -15.88 28.27
C THR A 552 -8.40 -14.89 28.69
N THR A 553 -8.09 -14.03 29.67
CA THR A 553 -8.97 -12.91 30.07
C THR A 553 -8.24 -11.60 29.81
N ILE A 554 -8.81 -10.75 28.96
CA ILE A 554 -8.17 -9.51 28.53
C ILE A 554 -8.87 -8.31 29.18
N PRO A 555 -8.15 -7.47 29.94
CA PRO A 555 -8.69 -6.21 30.39
C PRO A 555 -8.81 -5.25 29.21
N VAL A 556 -9.94 -4.56 29.12
CA VAL A 556 -10.19 -3.52 28.13
C VAL A 556 -10.66 -2.27 28.88
N LYS A 557 -9.91 -1.17 28.76
CA LYS A 557 -10.22 0.09 29.43
C LYS A 557 -10.93 1.04 28.48
N TYR A 558 -12.10 1.49 28.90
CA TYR A 558 -12.85 2.57 28.28
C TYR A 558 -12.57 3.86 29.04
N MET A 559 -12.05 4.86 28.33
CA MET A 559 -11.74 6.17 28.88
C MET A 559 -12.73 7.20 28.32
N PRO A 560 -13.57 7.83 29.16
CA PRO A 560 -14.56 8.80 28.69
C PRO A 560 -13.85 10.01 28.09
N LYS A 561 -14.31 10.44 26.91
CA LYS A 561 -13.81 11.64 26.24
C LYS A 561 -14.48 12.87 26.84
N LYS A 562 -13.67 13.76 27.41
CA LYS A 562 -14.07 15.09 27.90
C LYS A 562 -14.23 16.11 26.77
N THR A 563 -13.47 15.94 25.69
CA THR A 563 -13.46 16.80 24.49
C THR A 563 -12.98 16.02 23.25
N SER A 564 -12.88 16.68 22.10
CA SER A 564 -12.35 16.09 20.87
C SER A 564 -10.82 15.98 20.89
N ASP A 565 -10.24 14.89 20.41
CA ASP A 565 -8.78 14.82 20.21
C ASP A 565 -8.28 15.80 19.13
N LEU A 566 -9.18 16.36 18.30
CA LEU A 566 -8.82 17.41 17.33
C LEU A 566 -8.41 18.73 18.00
N THR A 567 -8.73 18.93 19.28
CA THR A 567 -8.31 20.15 20.03
C THR A 567 -6.97 19.96 20.74
N ASN A 568 -6.41 18.75 20.75
CA ASN A 568 -5.07 18.50 21.29
C ASN A 568 -4.01 19.19 20.42
N GLN A 569 -2.97 19.73 21.07
CA GLN A 569 -1.90 20.46 20.40
C GLN A 569 -0.55 20.01 20.93
N THR A 570 0.45 20.01 20.05
CA THR A 570 1.85 19.80 20.44
C THR A 570 2.60 21.11 20.26
N MET A 571 3.37 21.48 21.28
CA MET A 571 4.33 22.57 21.20
C MET A 571 5.71 21.98 20.92
N HIS A 572 6.45 22.62 20.01
CA HIS A 572 7.75 22.17 19.51
C HIS A 572 8.80 23.21 19.89
N LEU A 573 9.84 22.79 20.61
CA LEU A 573 11.01 23.61 20.94
C LEU A 573 12.21 23.11 20.17
N THR A 574 12.78 23.98 19.33
CA THR A 574 13.91 23.59 18.50
C THR A 574 15.24 24.20 18.95
N GLY A 575 16.32 23.46 18.73
CA GLY A 575 17.71 23.83 18.99
C GLY A 575 18.45 24.24 17.70
N ILE A 576 19.77 24.12 17.71
CA ILE A 576 20.63 24.44 16.55
C ILE A 576 20.15 23.67 15.30
N ASN A 577 20.18 24.31 14.13
CA ASN A 577 19.76 23.73 12.84
C ASN A 577 18.29 23.27 12.82
N ASN A 578 17.41 23.94 13.57
CA ASN A 578 16.00 23.59 13.72
C ASN A 578 15.80 22.12 14.15
N SER A 579 16.71 21.57 14.95
CA SER A 579 16.58 20.23 15.53
C SER A 579 15.52 20.25 16.61
N GLU A 580 14.62 19.26 16.63
CA GLU A 580 13.60 19.15 17.66
C GLU A 580 14.27 18.75 18.99
N VAL A 581 14.10 19.56 20.05
CA VAL A 581 14.77 19.33 21.34
C VAL A 581 13.78 18.85 22.40
N GLU A 582 12.63 19.53 22.52
CA GLU A 582 11.54 19.13 23.40
C GLU A 582 10.20 19.28 22.70
N THR A 583 9.37 18.24 22.72
CA THR A 583 7.96 18.32 22.31
C THR A 583 7.05 18.22 23.51
N MET A 584 6.03 19.07 23.58
CA MET A 584 5.07 19.11 24.67
C MET A 584 3.66 18.84 24.13
N SER A 585 3.19 17.62 24.31
CA SER A 585 1.86 17.19 23.85
C SER A 585 0.82 17.41 24.93
N VAL A 586 -0.19 18.21 24.60
CA VAL A 586 -1.35 18.50 25.45
C VAL A 586 -2.44 17.48 25.15
N ASP A 587 -2.81 16.68 26.14
CA ASP A 587 -3.92 15.73 26.08
C ASP A 587 -5.04 16.22 27.01
N LEU A 588 -6.06 16.82 26.41
CA LEU A 588 -7.19 17.40 27.14
C LEU A 588 -8.15 16.34 27.68
N ASN A 589 -8.23 15.18 27.03
CA ASN A 589 -9.09 14.08 27.47
C ASN A 589 -8.55 13.45 28.76
N ASN A 590 -7.23 13.29 28.84
CA ASN A 590 -6.56 12.77 30.02
C ASN A 590 -6.05 13.85 30.99
N GLU A 591 -6.29 15.13 30.71
CA GLU A 591 -5.85 16.26 31.54
C GLU A 591 -4.34 16.20 31.85
N LYS A 592 -3.56 15.94 30.79
CA LYS A 592 -2.14 15.60 30.90
C LYS A 592 -1.29 16.38 29.90
N LEU A 593 -0.20 16.95 30.38
CA LEU A 593 0.90 17.46 29.56
C LEU A 593 2.02 16.42 29.56
N SER A 594 2.46 16.01 28.37
CA SER A 594 3.60 15.11 28.21
C SER A 594 4.75 15.86 27.52
N ILE A 595 5.90 15.95 28.20
CA ILE A 595 7.10 16.66 27.75
C ILE A 595 8.14 15.61 27.39
N ASP A 596 8.35 15.38 26.09
CA ASP A 596 9.35 14.46 25.56
C ASP A 596 10.64 15.22 25.26
N THR A 597 11.71 14.91 26.00
CA THR A 597 13.06 15.42 25.68
C THR A 597 13.72 14.50 24.67
N ILE A 598 13.90 15.03 23.46
CA ILE A 598 14.40 14.31 22.28
C ILE A 598 15.90 14.51 22.11
N TYR A 599 16.45 15.66 22.52
CA TYR A 599 17.87 15.96 22.35
C TYR A 599 18.50 16.38 23.68
N GLU A 600 19.66 15.82 24.01
CA GLU A 600 20.26 16.01 25.34
C GLU A 600 20.97 17.34 25.51
N THR A 601 21.44 17.98 24.44
CA THR A 601 22.24 19.22 24.52
C THR A 601 21.72 20.28 23.56
N PRO A 602 20.74 21.11 23.95
CA PRO A 602 19.99 21.96 23.04
C PRO A 602 20.85 22.87 22.15
N ASN A 603 21.87 23.50 22.75
CA ASN A 603 22.78 24.40 22.07
C ASN A 603 24.05 24.61 22.93
N LYS A 604 25.13 23.87 22.63
CA LYS A 604 26.42 24.02 23.34
C LYS A 604 26.96 25.45 23.34
N ALA A 605 26.69 26.24 22.29
CA ALA A 605 27.18 27.61 22.19
C ALA A 605 26.53 28.56 23.21
N LEU A 606 25.39 28.19 23.81
CA LEU A 606 24.77 28.94 24.90
C LEU A 606 25.47 28.74 26.26
N GLY A 607 26.34 27.73 26.41
CA GLY A 607 26.99 27.42 27.69
C GLY A 607 25.96 27.15 28.79
N ASP A 608 26.17 27.72 29.98
CA ASP A 608 25.26 27.56 31.13
C ASP A 608 24.02 28.47 31.10
N LYS A 609 23.81 29.21 30.01
CA LYS A 609 22.62 30.06 29.86
C LYS A 609 21.36 29.21 29.70
N LEU A 610 20.24 29.71 30.22
CA LEU A 610 18.93 29.09 30.09
C LEU A 610 18.55 28.93 28.61
N PHE A 611 18.17 27.72 28.23
CA PHE A 611 17.65 27.38 26.91
C PHE A 611 16.13 27.32 26.92
N SER A 612 15.56 26.54 27.83
CA SER A 612 14.11 26.40 27.99
C SER A 612 13.71 26.40 29.46
N LYS A 613 12.50 26.92 29.74
CA LYS A 613 11.83 26.74 31.03
C LYS A 613 10.34 26.53 30.79
N ILE A 614 9.82 25.42 31.29
CA ILE A 614 8.42 25.01 31.13
C ILE A 614 7.79 24.97 32.51
N GLU A 615 6.77 25.79 32.72
CA GLU A 615 6.04 25.87 33.98
C GLU A 615 4.55 25.64 33.75
N VAL A 616 3.93 24.83 34.60
CA VAL A 616 2.47 24.71 34.67
C VAL A 616 1.99 25.42 35.92
N LEU A 617 1.06 26.36 35.74
CA LEU A 617 0.43 27.12 36.80
C LEU A 617 -1.02 26.67 36.95
N ASN A 618 -1.44 26.41 38.19
CA ASN A 618 -2.83 26.05 38.51
C ASN A 618 -3.77 27.27 38.46
N LEU A 619 -5.04 27.07 38.83
CA LEU A 619 -6.07 28.11 38.83
C LEU A 619 -5.76 29.30 39.76
N ASP A 620 -4.96 29.08 40.81
CA ASP A 620 -4.50 30.12 41.74
C ASP A 620 -3.21 30.81 41.26
N ASN A 621 -2.79 30.54 40.02
CA ASN A 621 -1.51 30.96 39.42
C ASN A 621 -0.26 30.48 40.18
N GLN A 622 -0.36 29.38 40.92
CA GLN A 622 0.80 28.76 41.58
C GLN A 622 1.47 27.78 40.63
N VAL A 623 2.81 27.81 40.55
CA VAL A 623 3.59 26.85 39.77
C VAL A 623 3.49 25.47 40.43
N VAL A 624 2.82 24.53 39.77
CA VAL A 624 2.64 23.14 40.22
C VAL A 624 3.58 22.16 39.52
N PHE A 625 4.20 22.60 38.42
CA PHE A 625 5.25 21.88 37.72
C PHE A 625 6.24 22.90 37.14
N SER A 626 7.54 22.60 37.21
CA SER A 626 8.59 23.40 36.59
C SER A 626 9.69 22.47 36.09
N LYS A 627 10.13 22.69 34.86
CA LYS A 627 11.28 22.04 34.24
C LYS A 627 12.12 23.10 33.56
N GLU A 628 13.43 23.06 33.75
CA GLU A 628 14.36 23.98 33.11
C GLU A 628 15.53 23.22 32.49
N ALA A 629 16.10 23.80 31.44
CA ALA A 629 17.26 23.28 30.77
C ALA A 629 18.18 24.43 30.34
N ASN A 630 19.48 24.24 30.54
CA ASN A 630 20.52 25.15 30.08
C ASN A 630 21.13 24.64 28.76
N GLY A 631 21.71 25.54 27.97
CA GLY A 631 22.25 25.24 26.65
C GLY A 631 23.22 24.06 26.58
N ASN A 632 24.11 23.96 27.57
CA ASN A 632 25.13 22.93 27.70
C ASN A 632 24.78 21.84 28.74
N SER A 633 23.58 21.87 29.32
CA SER A 633 23.15 20.81 30.25
C SER A 633 22.84 19.52 29.50
N SER A 634 23.24 18.37 30.04
CA SER A 634 22.80 17.06 29.54
C SER A 634 21.41 16.77 30.08
N MET A 635 20.39 17.07 29.30
CA MET A 635 19.00 16.80 29.68
C MET A 635 18.74 15.29 29.68
N LYS A 636 18.06 14.77 30.70
CA LYS A 636 17.64 13.38 30.73
C LYS A 636 16.51 13.16 29.70
N ARG A 637 16.76 12.31 28.69
CA ARG A 637 15.75 11.90 27.72
C ARG A 637 14.58 11.20 28.38
N GLY A 638 13.46 11.23 27.66
CA GLY A 638 12.25 10.54 28.01
C GLY A 638 11.11 11.50 28.31
N ILE A 639 9.96 10.88 28.51
CA ILE A 639 8.70 11.60 28.69
C ILE A 639 8.51 11.89 30.17
N GLN A 640 8.47 13.18 30.52
CA GLN A 640 7.97 13.63 31.80
C GLN A 640 6.51 14.05 31.64
N THR A 641 5.70 13.83 32.67
CA THR A 641 4.28 14.12 32.57
C THR A 641 3.79 14.87 33.79
N CYS A 642 2.91 15.84 33.60
CA CYS A 642 2.23 16.52 34.68
C CYS A 642 0.74 16.70 34.37
N GLU A 643 -0.05 16.89 35.42
CA GLU A 643 -1.47 17.16 35.31
C GLU A 643 -1.71 18.59 34.81
N ILE A 644 -2.69 18.76 33.93
CA ILE A 644 -3.20 20.06 33.47
C ILE A 644 -4.72 20.03 33.54
N LYS A 645 -5.36 21.18 33.79
CA LYS A 645 -6.82 21.30 33.75
C LYS A 645 -7.23 22.50 32.93
N GLU A 646 -8.48 22.53 32.50
CA GLU A 646 -9.06 23.76 31.95
C GLU A 646 -8.83 24.93 32.92
N GLY A 647 -8.34 26.05 32.38
CA GLY A 647 -7.95 27.25 33.13
C GLY A 647 -6.51 27.26 33.66
N TYR A 648 -5.79 26.12 33.65
CA TYR A 648 -4.35 26.13 33.98
C TYR A 648 -3.58 26.90 32.91
N LYS A 649 -2.39 27.39 33.26
CA LYS A 649 -1.49 28.06 32.32
C LYS A 649 -0.20 27.28 32.12
N ILE A 650 0.27 27.19 30.89
CA ILE A 650 1.57 26.66 30.52
C ILE A 650 2.43 27.84 30.09
N ARG A 651 3.44 28.18 30.89
CA ARG A 651 4.41 29.23 30.58
C ARG A 651 5.69 28.60 30.06
N VAL A 652 6.10 28.99 28.86
CA VAL A 652 7.26 28.45 28.15
C VAL A 652 8.23 29.58 27.83
N TYR A 653 9.41 29.54 28.42
CA TYR A 653 10.58 30.28 27.98
C TYR A 653 11.35 29.47 26.94
N HIS A 654 11.81 30.12 25.87
CA HIS A 654 12.68 29.54 24.84
C HIS A 654 13.77 30.53 24.43
N ASN A 655 14.94 30.01 24.06
CA ASN A 655 16.10 30.78 23.59
C ASN A 655 16.46 30.43 22.13
N MET A 656 15.49 29.99 21.33
CA MET A 656 15.66 29.67 19.92
C MET A 656 14.32 29.84 19.19
N SER A 657 13.59 28.76 18.90
CA SER A 657 12.24 28.90 18.36
C SER A 657 11.27 27.92 19.01
N ILE A 658 10.04 28.41 19.10
CA ILE A 658 8.87 27.66 19.53
C ILE A 658 7.83 27.69 18.42
N SER A 659 7.14 26.58 18.20
CA SER A 659 5.92 26.53 17.40
C SER A 659 4.87 25.69 18.10
N VAL A 660 3.60 25.89 17.74
CA VAL A 660 2.48 25.10 18.28
C VAL A 660 1.61 24.65 17.12
N ASP A 661 1.30 23.35 17.08
CA ASP A 661 0.46 22.80 16.03
C ASP A 661 -0.91 23.50 16.00
N ASN A 662 -1.33 23.92 14.81
CA ASN A 662 -2.61 24.59 14.57
C ASN A 662 -2.81 25.89 15.38
N LEU A 663 -1.74 26.54 15.83
CA LEU A 663 -1.81 27.84 16.52
C LEU A 663 -0.70 28.77 16.04
N THR A 664 -1.09 29.95 15.58
CA THR A 664 -0.15 31.04 15.26
C THR A 664 0.24 31.77 16.54
N ILE A 665 1.54 31.73 16.88
CA ILE A 665 2.08 32.45 18.04
C ILE A 665 2.16 33.95 17.70
N LEU A 666 1.56 34.78 18.55
CA LEU A 666 1.70 36.23 18.50
C LEU A 666 3.11 36.62 18.95
N ASP A 667 3.77 37.44 18.13
CA ASP A 667 5.16 37.90 18.32
C ASP A 667 6.12 36.75 18.66
N PRO A 668 6.45 35.89 17.68
CA PRO A 668 7.34 34.75 17.88
C PRO A 668 8.77 35.15 18.28
N SER A 669 9.12 36.44 18.22
CA SER A 669 10.42 36.96 18.68
C SER A 669 10.51 37.07 20.21
N ASN A 670 9.36 37.07 20.90
CA ASN A 670 9.34 37.07 22.36
C ASN A 670 9.91 35.74 22.89
N THR A 671 10.65 35.79 23.97
CA THR A 671 11.31 34.60 24.54
C THR A 671 10.44 33.87 25.54
N THR A 672 9.33 34.47 25.99
CA THR A 672 8.39 33.83 26.93
C THR A 672 6.97 33.91 26.39
N HIS A 673 6.30 32.76 26.35
CA HIS A 673 4.90 32.63 25.96
C HIS A 673 4.11 31.96 27.07
N THR A 674 2.90 32.45 27.34
CA THR A 674 1.99 31.84 28.29
C THR A 674 0.73 31.42 27.56
N PHE A 675 0.34 30.16 27.73
CA PHE A 675 -0.82 29.56 27.11
C PHE A 675 -1.81 29.11 28.19
N THR A 676 -3.03 29.61 28.16
CA THR A 676 -4.12 29.10 28.98
C THR A 676 -4.70 27.83 28.33
N VAL A 677 -4.86 26.78 29.11
CA VAL A 677 -5.50 25.52 28.69
C VAL A 677 -7.01 25.71 28.64
N THR A 678 -7.62 25.46 27.50
CA THR A 678 -9.08 25.59 27.30
C THR A 678 -9.65 24.33 26.65
N LYS A 679 -10.99 24.19 26.60
CA LYS A 679 -11.64 23.10 25.86
C LYS A 679 -11.35 23.10 24.35
N LEU A 680 -10.98 24.25 23.81
CA LEU A 680 -10.65 24.45 22.39
C LEU A 680 -9.17 24.18 22.08
N GLY A 681 -8.35 23.86 23.09
CA GLY A 681 -6.90 23.80 22.97
C GLY A 681 -6.21 24.91 23.78
N LEU A 682 -4.99 25.23 23.40
CA LEU A 682 -4.19 26.29 24.00
C LEU A 682 -4.62 27.66 23.48
N GLN A 683 -4.72 28.63 24.39
CA GLN A 683 -4.95 30.04 24.08
C GLN A 683 -3.77 30.87 24.60
N GLN A 684 -3.04 31.54 23.70
CA GLN A 684 -1.96 32.43 24.12
C GLN A 684 -2.52 33.68 24.85
N ASP A 685 -1.88 34.09 25.95
CA ASP A 685 -2.25 35.31 26.69
C ASP A 685 -2.27 36.53 25.75
N GLY A 686 -3.31 37.37 25.89
CA GLY A 686 -3.53 38.54 25.02
C GLY A 686 -4.26 38.24 23.71
N THR A 687 -4.49 36.97 23.38
CA THR A 687 -5.31 36.55 22.22
C THR A 687 -6.68 36.05 22.66
N LYS A 688 -7.64 36.01 21.74
CA LYS A 688 -8.90 35.26 21.89
C LYS A 688 -8.93 34.18 20.82
N VAL A 689 -9.09 32.93 21.21
CA VAL A 689 -9.27 31.82 20.26
C VAL A 689 -10.72 31.83 19.79
N ASN A 690 -10.92 31.97 18.48
CA ASN A 690 -12.24 31.77 17.88
C ASN A 690 -12.39 30.28 17.53
N ALA A 691 -13.37 29.61 18.16
CA ALA A 691 -13.63 28.19 17.96
C ALA A 691 -13.85 27.84 16.48
N SER A 692 -14.61 28.67 15.75
CA SER A 692 -14.93 28.46 14.34
C SER A 692 -13.68 28.58 13.46
N THR A 693 -12.85 29.59 13.66
CA THR A 693 -11.60 29.75 12.90
C THR A 693 -10.63 28.60 13.13
N LEU A 694 -10.50 28.11 14.37
CA LEU A 694 -9.58 27.04 14.73
C LEU A 694 -10.07 25.65 14.28
N LEU A 695 -11.33 25.32 14.58
CA LEU A 695 -11.82 23.95 14.43
C LEU A 695 -12.36 23.66 13.04
N THR A 696 -12.89 24.63 12.30
CA THR A 696 -13.49 24.37 10.97
C THR A 696 -12.50 23.69 9.99
N PRO A 697 -11.22 24.11 9.88
CA PRO A 697 -10.24 23.42 9.05
C PRO A 697 -9.94 21.99 9.53
N LEU A 698 -9.83 21.79 10.85
CA LEU A 698 -9.54 20.49 11.47
C LEU A 698 -10.69 19.50 11.28
N ILE A 699 -11.93 19.97 11.48
CA ILE A 699 -13.16 19.23 11.23
C ILE A 699 -13.24 18.82 9.75
N SER A 700 -12.97 19.76 8.83
CA SER A 700 -13.00 19.48 7.39
C SER A 700 -11.95 18.44 6.99
N SER A 701 -10.73 18.55 7.52
CA SER A 701 -9.65 17.58 7.30
C SER A 701 -9.97 16.19 7.87
N ALA A 702 -10.51 16.13 9.08
CA ALA A 702 -10.94 14.88 9.71
C ALA A 702 -12.10 14.21 8.94
N ALA A 703 -13.09 14.99 8.49
CA ALA A 703 -14.18 14.51 7.65
C ALA A 703 -13.66 13.95 6.32
N GLN A 704 -12.70 14.62 5.68
CA GLN A 704 -12.08 14.13 4.45
C GLN A 704 -11.30 12.84 4.68
N THR A 705 -10.58 12.73 5.81
CA THR A 705 -9.87 11.50 6.21
C THR A 705 -10.83 10.32 6.32
N LEU A 706 -12.00 10.53 6.93
CA LEU A 706 -13.06 9.51 7.01
C LEU A 706 -13.60 9.13 5.62
N ARG A 707 -13.89 10.11 4.75
CA ARG A 707 -14.40 9.86 3.40
C ARG A 707 -13.40 9.13 2.50
N ASN A 708 -12.10 9.37 2.71
CA ASN A 708 -11.03 8.71 1.97
C ASN A 708 -10.73 7.28 2.47
N ASN A 709 -11.27 6.89 3.63
CA ASN A 709 -11.08 5.57 4.20
C ASN A 709 -12.43 4.83 4.28
N GLU A 710 -12.72 4.01 3.27
CA GLU A 710 -13.99 3.28 3.15
C GLU A 710 -14.29 2.43 4.38
N THR A 711 -13.28 1.78 4.97
CA THR A 711 -13.48 0.98 6.19
C THR A 711 -13.89 1.84 7.38
N MET A 712 -13.24 2.99 7.60
CA MET A 712 -13.64 3.93 8.66
C MET A 712 -15.03 4.49 8.40
N LEU A 713 -15.32 4.87 7.16
CA LEU A 713 -16.63 5.42 6.78
C LEU A 713 -17.76 4.43 7.06
N ASN A 714 -17.55 3.16 6.72
CA ASN A 714 -18.55 2.11 6.89
C ASN A 714 -18.57 1.50 8.31
N SER A 715 -17.52 1.71 9.10
CA SER A 715 -17.47 1.20 10.47
C SER A 715 -18.44 1.97 11.39
N PRO A 716 -19.27 1.27 12.18
CA PRO A 716 -20.19 1.90 13.12
C PRO A 716 -19.48 2.57 14.29
N TYR A 717 -18.28 2.09 14.64
CA TYR A 717 -17.54 2.52 15.82
C TYR A 717 -16.15 2.99 15.40
N VAL A 718 -15.98 4.30 15.34
CA VAL A 718 -14.72 4.96 14.94
C VAL A 718 -14.48 6.15 15.85
N ALA A 719 -13.31 6.17 16.49
CA ALA A 719 -12.92 7.26 17.40
C ALA A 719 -12.99 8.63 16.71
N LEU A 720 -12.43 8.75 15.50
CA LEU A 720 -12.43 9.99 14.73
C LEU A 720 -13.84 10.54 14.41
N LYS A 721 -14.86 9.68 14.25
CA LYS A 721 -16.25 10.13 14.10
C LYS A 721 -16.75 10.81 15.38
N ASN A 722 -16.41 10.24 16.53
CA ASN A 722 -16.75 10.86 17.82
C ASN A 722 -15.99 12.17 18.02
N ASP A 723 -14.71 12.22 17.65
CA ASP A 723 -13.91 13.44 17.71
C ASP A 723 -14.49 14.55 16.83
N LEU A 724 -14.97 14.20 15.63
CA LEU A 724 -15.66 15.13 14.76
C LEU A 724 -16.94 15.68 15.41
N LEU A 725 -17.77 14.81 15.98
CA LEU A 725 -19.00 15.22 16.68
C LEU A 725 -18.69 16.15 17.86
N LEU A 726 -17.75 15.76 18.71
CA LEU A 726 -17.35 16.53 19.88
C LEU A 726 -16.75 17.88 19.48
N ALA A 727 -15.95 17.95 18.40
CA ALA A 727 -15.38 19.20 17.91
C ALA A 727 -16.46 20.15 17.37
N ILE A 728 -17.42 19.65 16.58
CA ILE A 728 -18.55 20.46 16.10
C ILE A 728 -19.38 20.97 17.28
N GLN A 729 -19.53 20.16 18.34
CA GLN A 729 -20.28 20.56 19.54
C GLN A 729 -19.62 21.67 20.36
N LEU A 730 -18.35 21.98 20.13
CA LEU A 730 -17.66 23.13 20.74
C LEU A 730 -17.87 24.44 19.98
N LEU A 731 -18.51 24.41 18.81
CA LEU A 731 -18.79 25.61 18.02
C LEU A 731 -20.05 26.34 18.50
N ASP A 732 -20.06 27.65 18.35
CA ASP A 732 -21.26 28.48 18.54
C ASP A 732 -22.20 28.39 17.32
N GLU A 733 -23.48 28.70 17.52
CA GLU A 733 -24.44 28.83 16.42
C GLU A 733 -24.18 30.10 15.57
N PRO A 734 -24.37 30.05 14.24
CA PRO A 734 -24.99 28.98 13.44
C PRO A 734 -24.00 27.92 12.90
N ALA A 735 -22.71 28.01 13.23
CA ALA A 735 -21.68 27.13 12.67
C ALA A 735 -21.88 25.67 13.11
N GLN A 736 -22.24 25.47 14.38
CA GLN A 736 -22.55 24.15 14.93
C GLN A 736 -23.64 23.42 14.13
N SER A 737 -24.84 24.00 14.01
CA SER A 737 -25.94 23.36 13.28
C SER A 737 -25.64 23.16 11.79
N SER A 738 -24.92 24.10 11.17
CA SER A 738 -24.51 24.00 9.77
C SER A 738 -23.59 22.80 9.54
N LEU A 739 -22.53 22.66 10.35
CA LEU A 739 -21.58 21.57 10.21
C LEU A 739 -22.14 20.20 10.63
N LEU A 740 -23.04 20.14 11.63
CA LEU A 740 -23.77 18.91 11.94
C LEU A 740 -24.61 18.41 10.75
N THR A 741 -25.17 19.33 9.97
CA THR A 741 -25.96 19.00 8.78
C THR A 741 -25.04 18.58 7.62
N GLU A 742 -23.97 19.34 7.38
CA GLU A 742 -23.01 19.11 6.30
C GLU A 742 -22.29 17.76 6.45
N TYR A 743 -21.84 17.44 7.66
CA TYR A 743 -21.02 16.26 7.94
C TYR A 743 -21.82 15.07 8.50
N LYS A 744 -23.15 15.08 8.37
CA LYS A 744 -24.03 14.01 8.86
C LYS A 744 -23.62 12.61 8.37
N ASP A 745 -23.03 12.50 7.18
CA ASP A 745 -22.55 11.26 6.58
C ASP A 745 -21.34 10.63 7.31
N VAL A 746 -20.52 11.46 7.96
CA VAL A 746 -19.30 11.05 8.66
C VAL A 746 -19.41 11.13 10.19
N LEU A 747 -20.56 11.52 10.73
CA LEU A 747 -20.81 11.56 12.17
C LEU A 747 -21.24 10.19 12.73
N PRO A 748 -21.09 9.95 14.04
CA PRO A 748 -21.59 8.74 14.68
C PRO A 748 -23.11 8.67 14.52
N THR A 749 -23.62 7.59 13.94
CA THR A 749 -25.06 7.39 13.80
C THR A 749 -25.70 7.13 15.17
N THR A 750 -26.62 8.00 15.59
CA THR A 750 -27.38 7.87 16.85
C THR A 750 -28.36 6.69 16.84
N THR A 751 -28.63 6.12 15.67
CA THR A 751 -29.61 5.05 15.42
C THR A 751 -28.97 3.72 15.02
N LEU A 752 -27.75 3.42 15.46
CA LEU A 752 -27.32 2.02 15.54
C LEU A 752 -27.99 1.37 16.74
N ASP A 753 -29.29 1.10 16.59
CA ASP A 753 -29.92 0.06 17.39
C ASP A 753 -29.24 -1.24 16.97
N PRO A 754 -28.49 -1.95 17.81
CA PRO A 754 -27.96 -3.27 17.47
C PRO A 754 -29.08 -4.27 17.11
N LYS A 755 -30.36 -3.98 17.43
CA LYS A 755 -31.52 -4.71 16.88
C LYS A 755 -31.75 -4.45 15.38
N SER A 756 -31.16 -3.42 14.77
CA SER A 756 -31.18 -3.26 13.30
C SER A 756 -30.48 -4.43 12.58
N HIS A 757 -29.54 -5.12 13.23
CA HIS A 757 -28.95 -6.36 12.74
C HIS A 757 -29.72 -7.61 13.18
N VAL A 758 -30.74 -7.46 14.05
CA VAL A 758 -31.53 -8.53 14.66
C VAL A 758 -33.02 -8.17 14.54
N THR A 759 -33.62 -8.46 13.38
CA THR A 759 -35.01 -8.10 13.07
C THR A 759 -36.00 -8.67 14.07
N ALA A 760 -37.16 -8.03 14.28
CA ALA A 760 -38.23 -8.66 15.04
C ALA A 760 -38.62 -10.01 14.39
N PRO A 761 -38.96 -11.05 15.17
CA PRO A 761 -39.61 -12.22 14.61
C PRO A 761 -40.97 -11.81 14.01
N THR A 762 -41.64 -12.71 13.29
CA THR A 762 -43.04 -12.51 12.93
C THR A 762 -43.94 -13.30 13.88
N LEU A 763 -45.10 -12.73 14.21
CA LEU A 763 -46.13 -13.38 15.03
C LEU A 763 -47.48 -13.24 14.32
N ASN A 764 -48.07 -14.37 13.93
CA ASN A 764 -49.36 -14.39 13.26
C ASN A 764 -50.49 -14.00 14.22
N ASP A 765 -51.62 -13.55 13.68
CA ASP A 765 -52.83 -13.22 14.46
C ASP A 765 -53.28 -14.39 15.34
N ILE A 766 -53.76 -14.08 16.56
CA ILE A 766 -54.13 -15.06 17.59
C ILE A 766 -55.61 -14.91 17.97
N TYR A 767 -56.32 -16.03 18.08
CA TYR A 767 -57.74 -16.13 18.42
C TYR A 767 -57.98 -16.99 19.66
N VAL A 768 -59.11 -16.80 20.35
CA VAL A 768 -59.48 -17.54 21.56
C VAL A 768 -59.60 -19.06 21.37
N ASP A 769 -59.86 -19.50 20.14
CA ASP A 769 -60.00 -20.90 19.74
C ASP A 769 -58.73 -21.50 19.09
N ASP A 770 -57.67 -20.70 18.93
CA ASP A 770 -56.41 -21.22 18.41
C ASP A 770 -55.82 -22.26 19.37
N THR A 771 -55.29 -23.34 18.78
CA THR A 771 -54.61 -24.43 19.50
C THR A 771 -53.09 -24.39 19.33
N ILE A 772 -52.61 -23.58 18.40
CA ILE A 772 -51.19 -23.34 18.08
C ILE A 772 -50.96 -21.84 17.88
N ILE A 773 -49.82 -21.32 18.36
CA ILE A 773 -49.32 -20.00 17.98
C ILE A 773 -48.28 -20.18 16.88
N THR A 774 -48.34 -19.37 15.82
CA THR A 774 -47.43 -19.48 14.67
C THR A 774 -46.73 -18.17 14.36
N GLY A 775 -45.54 -18.26 13.75
CA GLY A 775 -44.69 -17.11 13.45
C GLY A 775 -43.41 -17.51 12.70
N SER A 776 -42.42 -16.63 12.65
CA SER A 776 -41.12 -16.91 12.03
C SER A 776 -39.96 -16.21 12.76
N GLN A 777 -38.76 -16.79 12.68
CA GLN A 777 -37.52 -16.28 13.30
C GLN A 777 -36.29 -16.64 12.44
N PRO A 778 -35.11 -16.05 12.71
CA PRO A 778 -33.84 -16.56 12.18
C PRO A 778 -33.59 -18.01 12.65
N THR A 779 -33.00 -18.82 11.78
CA THR A 779 -32.69 -20.23 12.08
C THR A 779 -31.72 -20.37 13.26
N GLY A 780 -31.94 -21.36 14.13
CA GLY A 780 -31.02 -21.69 15.23
C GLY A 780 -31.10 -20.76 16.45
N THR A 781 -32.15 -19.94 16.56
CA THR A 781 -32.39 -19.07 17.72
C THR A 781 -33.44 -19.63 18.67
N VAL A 782 -33.31 -19.34 19.97
CA VAL A 782 -34.31 -19.69 21.00
C VAL A 782 -35.34 -18.56 21.09
N CYS A 783 -36.62 -18.89 20.95
CA CYS A 783 -37.74 -17.97 21.12
C CYS A 783 -38.24 -17.95 22.57
N THR A 784 -38.67 -16.77 23.01
CA THR A 784 -39.41 -16.56 24.25
C THR A 784 -40.77 -15.96 23.92
N LEU A 785 -41.82 -16.68 24.27
CA LEU A 785 -43.20 -16.23 24.19
C LEU A 785 -43.61 -15.68 25.57
N THR A 786 -44.17 -14.48 25.60
CA THR A 786 -44.68 -13.85 26.82
C THR A 786 -46.17 -13.62 26.68
N VAL A 787 -46.98 -14.23 27.55
CA VAL A 787 -48.44 -14.08 27.54
C VAL A 787 -48.86 -13.23 28.74
N PHE A 788 -49.42 -12.06 28.44
CA PHE A 788 -49.98 -11.11 29.40
C PHE A 788 -51.47 -11.37 29.57
N GLN A 789 -51.87 -11.55 30.83
CA GLN A 789 -53.24 -11.66 31.28
C GLN A 789 -53.92 -10.28 31.29
N LEU A 790 -55.25 -10.26 31.40
CA LEU A 790 -56.06 -9.02 31.40
C LEU A 790 -55.79 -8.11 32.62
N ASP A 791 -55.30 -8.67 33.72
CA ASP A 791 -54.94 -7.93 34.93
C ASP A 791 -53.52 -7.33 34.89
N GLY A 792 -52.82 -7.48 33.76
CA GLY A 792 -51.46 -7.01 33.55
C GLY A 792 -50.36 -7.95 34.04
N THR A 793 -50.70 -9.08 34.68
CA THR A 793 -49.72 -10.12 35.01
C THR A 793 -49.27 -10.86 33.75
N TYR A 794 -48.09 -11.48 33.75
CA TYR A 794 -47.60 -12.23 32.59
C TYR A 794 -46.88 -13.52 32.96
N ARG A 795 -46.79 -14.44 32.00
CA ARG A 795 -45.97 -15.65 32.08
C ARG A 795 -45.09 -15.78 30.84
N LEU A 796 -43.87 -16.28 31.06
CA LEU A 796 -42.87 -16.56 30.03
C LEU A 796 -42.90 -18.05 29.68
N TYR A 797 -42.88 -18.37 28.40
CA TYR A 797 -42.82 -19.72 27.86
C TYR A 797 -41.64 -19.81 26.89
N GLY A 798 -40.66 -20.65 27.23
CA GLY A 798 -39.53 -20.95 26.36
C GLY A 798 -39.91 -21.95 25.28
N TYR A 799 -39.47 -21.70 24.04
CA TYR A 799 -39.64 -22.63 22.93
C TYR A 799 -38.27 -23.17 22.50
N PRO A 800 -38.11 -24.51 22.33
CA PRO A 800 -36.83 -25.12 21.96
C PRO A 800 -36.32 -24.63 20.59
N VAL A 801 -35.01 -24.73 20.39
CA VAL A 801 -34.33 -24.39 19.13
C VAL A 801 -34.94 -25.24 18.02
N ASP A 802 -35.52 -24.60 17.01
CA ASP A 802 -35.87 -25.25 15.76
C ASP A 802 -34.83 -24.92 14.67
N ASP A 803 -34.48 -25.92 13.86
CA ASP A 803 -33.62 -25.73 12.68
C ASP A 803 -34.40 -25.11 11.51
N THR A 804 -35.65 -24.70 11.75
CA THR A 804 -36.55 -24.10 10.77
C THR A 804 -36.80 -22.64 11.11
N SER A 805 -36.89 -21.77 10.11
CA SER A 805 -37.23 -20.36 10.34
C SER A 805 -38.69 -20.12 10.79
N ASN A 806 -39.49 -21.17 11.06
CA ASN A 806 -40.93 -21.10 11.31
C ASN A 806 -41.27 -21.58 12.72
N ILE A 807 -42.07 -20.81 13.44
CA ILE A 807 -42.52 -21.12 14.80
C ILE A 807 -43.89 -21.78 14.76
N SER A 808 -44.05 -22.87 15.50
CA SER A 808 -45.33 -23.56 15.71
C SER A 808 -45.45 -24.04 17.16
N MET A 809 -45.99 -23.19 18.04
CA MET A 809 -46.10 -23.46 19.47
C MET A 809 -47.47 -24.04 19.84
N PRO A 810 -47.58 -25.34 20.17
CA PRO A 810 -48.83 -25.94 20.60
C PRO A 810 -49.21 -25.49 22.02
N LEU A 811 -50.35 -24.79 22.15
CA LEU A 811 -50.77 -24.14 23.39
C LEU A 811 -51.15 -25.14 24.49
N ASN A 812 -51.65 -26.31 24.10
CA ASN A 812 -52.02 -27.39 25.01
C ASN A 812 -50.82 -27.94 25.79
N GLN A 813 -49.63 -28.00 25.18
CA GLN A 813 -48.39 -28.47 25.82
C GLN A 813 -47.99 -27.58 27.01
N TYR A 814 -48.32 -26.29 26.94
CA TYR A 814 -47.99 -25.29 27.95
C TYR A 814 -49.17 -24.92 28.87
N SER A 815 -50.31 -25.62 28.73
CA SER A 815 -51.56 -25.33 29.45
C SER A 815 -52.02 -23.86 29.33
N ILE A 816 -51.78 -23.24 28.18
CA ILE A 816 -52.18 -21.85 27.92
C ILE A 816 -53.62 -21.86 27.44
N LYS A 817 -54.49 -21.11 28.14
CA LYS A 817 -55.87 -20.84 27.71
C LYS A 817 -55.98 -19.38 27.29
N LEU A 818 -56.27 -19.16 26.02
CA LEU A 818 -56.41 -17.81 25.46
C LEU A 818 -57.79 -17.23 25.78
N VAL A 819 -57.82 -15.96 26.15
CA VAL A 819 -59.05 -15.18 26.35
C VAL A 819 -58.90 -13.88 25.57
N GLU A 820 -60.01 -13.38 25.02
CA GLU A 820 -60.06 -12.11 24.32
C GLU A 820 -59.38 -11.00 25.12
N GLY A 821 -58.56 -10.19 24.46
CA GLY A 821 -57.87 -9.04 25.05
C GLY A 821 -56.52 -9.37 25.70
N MET A 822 -56.16 -10.65 25.88
CA MET A 822 -54.79 -11.02 26.29
C MET A 822 -53.76 -10.53 25.27
N ARG A 823 -52.60 -10.07 25.74
CA ARG A 823 -51.47 -9.68 24.88
C ARG A 823 -50.44 -10.81 24.84
N VAL A 824 -49.90 -11.08 23.66
CA VAL A 824 -48.86 -12.07 23.43
C VAL A 824 -47.69 -11.42 22.72
N ASP A 825 -46.51 -11.51 23.31
CA ASP A 825 -45.26 -11.03 22.73
C ASP A 825 -44.34 -12.20 22.39
N LEU A 826 -43.61 -12.09 21.28
CA LEU A 826 -42.61 -13.06 20.84
C LEU A 826 -41.26 -12.36 20.60
N THR A 827 -40.19 -12.90 21.20
CA THR A 827 -38.80 -12.42 21.03
C THR A 827 -37.85 -13.58 20.83
N TYR A 828 -36.67 -13.35 20.25
CA TYR A 828 -35.59 -14.33 20.23
C TYR A 828 -34.25 -13.70 20.67
N LYS A 829 -33.26 -14.54 20.98
CA LYS A 829 -31.89 -14.10 21.23
C LYS A 829 -30.95 -14.54 20.12
N LEU A 830 -30.17 -13.60 19.57
CA LEU A 830 -29.11 -13.86 18.59
C LEU A 830 -27.82 -13.17 19.08
N TYR A 831 -26.73 -13.93 19.15
CA TYR A 831 -25.42 -13.48 19.68
C TYR A 831 -25.50 -12.82 21.07
N GLY A 832 -26.45 -13.23 21.93
CA GLY A 832 -26.64 -12.67 23.28
C GLY A 832 -27.49 -11.39 23.33
N VAL A 833 -27.94 -10.88 22.18
CA VAL A 833 -28.85 -9.71 22.06
C VAL A 833 -30.29 -10.19 21.87
N THR A 834 -31.24 -9.63 22.62
CA THR A 834 -32.68 -9.92 22.46
C THR A 834 -33.27 -9.05 21.33
N SER A 835 -34.04 -9.66 20.43
CA SER A 835 -34.76 -8.99 19.34
C SER A 835 -35.79 -7.97 19.86
N LEU A 836 -36.31 -7.13 18.95
CA LEU A 836 -37.60 -6.47 19.21
C LEU A 836 -38.71 -7.53 19.34
N ALA A 837 -39.76 -7.22 20.11
CA ALA A 837 -40.90 -8.10 20.26
C ALA A 837 -41.86 -7.98 19.06
N ALA A 838 -42.37 -9.10 18.59
CA ALA A 838 -43.57 -9.16 17.77
C ALA A 838 -44.78 -9.33 18.69
N THR A 839 -45.75 -8.42 18.63
CA THR A 839 -46.87 -8.36 19.59
C THR A 839 -48.21 -8.58 18.91
N GLN A 840 -49.06 -9.40 19.53
CA GLN A 840 -50.43 -9.67 19.11
C GLN A 840 -51.42 -9.62 20.29
N ILE A 841 -52.66 -9.21 20.01
CA ILE A 841 -53.78 -9.28 20.97
C ILE A 841 -54.72 -10.40 20.56
N VAL A 842 -55.14 -11.21 21.53
CA VAL A 842 -56.06 -12.35 21.33
C VAL A 842 -57.48 -11.85 20.99
N LYS A 843 -58.07 -12.41 19.93
CA LYS A 843 -59.37 -12.00 19.35
C LYS A 843 -60.47 -13.07 19.54
N THR A 844 -61.74 -12.69 19.58
CA THR A 844 -62.88 -13.55 19.97
C THR A 844 -63.41 -14.50 18.91
N ASP A 845 -63.43 -14.11 17.63
CA ASP A 845 -64.08 -14.91 16.59
C ASP A 845 -63.29 -14.77 15.29
N LYS A 846 -62.78 -15.91 14.79
CA LYS A 846 -62.04 -15.98 13.52
C LYS A 846 -63.01 -15.80 12.35
N PRO A 847 -62.77 -14.83 11.45
CA PRO A 847 -63.53 -14.74 10.21
C PRO A 847 -63.36 -16.03 9.40
N THR A 848 -64.46 -16.65 8.96
CA THR A 848 -64.45 -17.93 8.22
C THR A 848 -65.05 -17.83 6.83
N ALA A 849 -65.94 -16.87 6.60
CA ALA A 849 -66.49 -16.55 5.29
C ALA A 849 -66.82 -15.07 5.20
N LEU A 850 -66.94 -14.53 3.99
CA LEU A 850 -67.49 -13.21 3.74
C LEU A 850 -68.42 -13.23 2.53
N THR A 851 -69.43 -12.37 2.52
CA THR A 851 -70.41 -12.24 1.44
C THR A 851 -70.47 -10.80 0.99
N VAL A 852 -70.40 -10.58 -0.33
CA VAL A 852 -70.52 -9.25 -0.95
C VAL A 852 -71.77 -9.22 -1.84
N ASP A 853 -72.47 -8.10 -1.87
CA ASP A 853 -73.75 -7.93 -2.57
C ASP A 853 -73.65 -7.86 -4.10
N ALA A 854 -72.47 -7.61 -4.66
CA ALA A 854 -72.24 -7.59 -6.12
C ALA A 854 -71.38 -8.77 -6.60
N THR A 855 -71.75 -9.36 -7.74
CA THR A 855 -70.99 -10.45 -8.38
C THR A 855 -70.05 -9.97 -9.50
N LYS A 856 -70.24 -8.74 -10.03
CA LYS A 856 -69.35 -8.05 -10.99
C LYS A 856 -69.65 -6.54 -11.02
N ILE A 857 -68.70 -5.71 -11.46
CA ILE A 857 -68.90 -4.26 -11.72
C ILE A 857 -68.56 -3.94 -13.18
N ALA A 858 -69.48 -3.34 -13.92
CA ALA A 858 -69.24 -2.79 -15.26
C ALA A 858 -69.63 -1.31 -15.26
N ALA A 859 -68.65 -0.41 -15.47
CA ALA A 859 -68.83 1.03 -15.25
C ALA A 859 -68.05 1.87 -16.27
N TYR A 860 -68.43 3.14 -16.44
CA TYR A 860 -67.69 4.12 -17.23
C TYR A 860 -66.74 4.98 -16.37
N THR A 861 -65.60 5.43 -16.90
CA THR A 861 -64.66 6.31 -16.18
C THR A 861 -65.37 7.56 -15.64
N GLY A 862 -65.30 7.76 -14.32
CA GLY A 862 -65.98 8.83 -13.59
C GLY A 862 -67.17 8.35 -12.76
N GLU A 863 -67.76 7.20 -13.08
CA GLU A 863 -68.86 6.60 -12.32
C GLU A 863 -68.40 6.10 -10.94
N ASN A 864 -69.33 6.03 -9.99
CA ASN A 864 -69.08 5.56 -8.64
C ASN A 864 -70.26 4.72 -8.13
N GLY A 865 -70.00 3.93 -7.08
CA GLY A 865 -70.99 3.09 -6.42
C GLY A 865 -70.48 2.59 -5.07
N LYS A 866 -71.21 1.68 -4.43
CA LYS A 866 -70.83 1.12 -3.12
C LYS A 866 -71.00 -0.40 -3.10
N LEU A 867 -70.06 -1.11 -2.48
CA LEU A 867 -70.16 -2.53 -2.14
C LEU A 867 -70.53 -2.70 -0.67
N ASN A 868 -71.52 -3.54 -0.39
CA ASN A 868 -71.86 -3.93 0.98
C ASN A 868 -71.34 -5.34 1.25
N THR A 869 -70.47 -5.46 2.26
CA THR A 869 -69.87 -6.74 2.66
C THR A 869 -70.26 -7.12 4.08
N THR A 870 -70.47 -8.41 4.33
CA THR A 870 -70.69 -8.96 5.67
C THR A 870 -69.77 -10.14 5.91
N VAL A 871 -69.14 -10.19 7.08
CA VAL A 871 -68.24 -11.28 7.50
C VAL A 871 -69.00 -12.26 8.38
N LYS A 872 -68.77 -13.56 8.20
CA LYS A 872 -69.37 -14.63 9.00
C LYS A 872 -68.31 -15.32 9.89
N PRO A 873 -68.70 -15.74 11.11
CA PRO A 873 -70.00 -15.49 11.77
C PRO A 873 -70.19 -14.00 12.14
N ALA A 874 -71.42 -13.55 12.39
CA ALA A 874 -71.74 -12.13 12.61
C ALA A 874 -71.01 -11.50 13.82
N LYS A 875 -70.55 -12.32 14.76
CA LYS A 875 -69.74 -11.89 15.91
C LYS A 875 -68.24 -11.74 15.60
N ALA A 876 -67.76 -12.29 14.48
CA ALA A 876 -66.40 -12.06 13.99
C ALA A 876 -66.20 -10.59 13.63
N ASN A 877 -64.94 -10.15 13.64
CA ASN A 877 -64.60 -8.80 13.24
C ASN A 877 -65.10 -8.54 11.80
N GLN A 878 -66.01 -7.57 11.66
CA GLN A 878 -66.67 -7.25 10.41
C GLN A 878 -65.84 -6.34 9.50
N GLU A 879 -64.68 -5.87 9.96
CA GLU A 879 -63.81 -5.05 9.14
C GLU A 879 -63.24 -5.89 8.00
N VAL A 880 -63.35 -5.32 6.82
CA VAL A 880 -62.81 -5.87 5.58
C VAL A 880 -61.86 -4.86 4.99
N LEU A 881 -60.85 -5.37 4.31
CA LEU A 881 -59.98 -4.59 3.46
C LEU A 881 -60.45 -4.75 2.02
N TYR A 882 -60.83 -3.63 1.42
CA TYR A 882 -61.04 -3.55 -0.02
C TYR A 882 -59.71 -3.24 -0.68
N THR A 883 -59.28 -4.12 -1.56
CA THR A 883 -58.15 -3.85 -2.45
C THR A 883 -58.65 -3.98 -3.88
N THR A 884 -57.98 -3.29 -4.77
CA THR A 884 -58.24 -3.35 -6.20
C THR A 884 -56.94 -3.80 -6.83
N SER A 885 -57.00 -4.80 -7.72
CA SER A 885 -55.82 -5.28 -8.43
C SER A 885 -55.19 -4.18 -9.30
N ASN A 886 -55.92 -3.10 -9.57
CA ASN A 886 -55.40 -1.93 -10.25
C ASN A 886 -56.10 -0.64 -9.74
N PRO A 887 -55.52 0.02 -8.71
CA PRO A 887 -56.05 1.27 -8.16
C PRO A 887 -56.08 2.42 -9.17
N SER A 888 -55.37 2.31 -10.29
CA SER A 888 -55.44 3.31 -11.37
C SER A 888 -56.70 3.17 -12.24
N ILE A 889 -57.36 2.00 -12.24
CA ILE A 889 -58.57 1.69 -13.03
C ILE A 889 -59.84 1.93 -12.20
N ILE A 890 -59.88 1.47 -10.96
CA ILE A 890 -60.99 1.69 -10.04
C ILE A 890 -60.42 1.87 -8.63
N SER A 891 -60.75 2.97 -7.96
CA SER A 891 -60.46 3.13 -6.53
C SER A 891 -61.63 2.61 -5.72
N ILE A 892 -61.36 2.04 -4.55
CA ILE A 892 -62.36 1.71 -3.54
C ILE A 892 -61.81 2.14 -2.19
N ASP A 893 -62.61 2.85 -1.41
CA ASP A 893 -62.23 3.31 -0.07
C ASP A 893 -62.53 2.27 1.01
N GLU A 894 -62.16 2.59 2.25
CA GLU A 894 -62.32 1.70 3.41
C GLU A 894 -63.80 1.41 3.73
N ASP A 895 -64.71 2.29 3.32
CA ASP A 895 -66.16 2.16 3.51
C ASP A 895 -66.83 1.36 2.37
N GLY A 896 -66.05 0.89 1.39
CA GLY A 896 -66.53 0.12 0.23
C GLY A 896 -67.10 0.99 -0.90
N ASN A 897 -66.93 2.31 -0.86
CA ASN A 897 -67.33 3.19 -1.97
C ASN A 897 -66.26 3.13 -3.05
N TRP A 898 -66.65 2.76 -4.25
CA TRP A 898 -65.76 2.67 -5.39
C TRP A 898 -66.02 3.76 -6.42
N LYS A 899 -64.97 4.15 -7.15
CA LYS A 899 -65.02 5.09 -8.26
C LYS A 899 -64.19 4.54 -9.41
N ALA A 900 -64.79 4.43 -10.58
CA ALA A 900 -64.14 4.09 -11.83
C ALA A 900 -63.22 5.27 -12.24
N LEU A 901 -61.91 5.03 -12.27
CA LEU A 901 -60.89 6.06 -12.48
C LEU A 901 -60.29 6.06 -13.89
N LYS A 902 -60.19 4.90 -14.54
CA LYS A 902 -59.58 4.76 -15.87
C LYS A 902 -60.06 3.50 -16.58
N GLN A 903 -60.12 3.52 -17.91
CA GLN A 903 -60.46 2.33 -18.68
C GLN A 903 -59.49 1.17 -18.42
N GLY A 904 -60.06 -0.02 -18.28
CA GLY A 904 -59.35 -1.30 -18.16
C GLY A 904 -60.14 -2.29 -17.31
N SER A 905 -59.57 -3.48 -17.15
CA SER A 905 -60.11 -4.48 -16.22
C SER A 905 -59.33 -4.45 -14.90
N ALA A 906 -60.06 -4.56 -13.81
CA ALA A 906 -59.51 -4.74 -12.48
C ALA A 906 -60.31 -5.83 -11.76
N THR A 907 -59.83 -6.25 -10.60
CA THR A 907 -60.60 -7.10 -9.69
C THR A 907 -60.56 -6.43 -8.33
N ILE A 908 -61.73 -6.12 -7.78
CA ILE A 908 -61.83 -5.70 -6.38
C ILE A 908 -61.81 -6.98 -5.55
N THR A 909 -60.83 -7.09 -4.67
CA THR A 909 -60.67 -8.18 -3.73
C THR A 909 -61.06 -7.67 -2.35
N VAL A 910 -62.14 -8.22 -1.82
CA VAL A 910 -62.60 -7.96 -0.46
C VAL A 910 -62.05 -9.05 0.43
N THR A 911 -61.24 -8.67 1.40
CA THR A 911 -60.57 -9.62 2.29
C THR A 911 -60.93 -9.29 3.72
N SER A 912 -61.23 -10.29 4.55
CA SER A 912 -61.39 -10.01 5.97
C SER A 912 -60.09 -9.46 6.54
N LYS A 913 -60.16 -8.32 7.24
CA LYS A 913 -58.97 -7.65 7.77
C LYS A 913 -58.27 -8.48 8.85
N LYS A 914 -58.97 -9.44 9.46
CA LYS A 914 -58.45 -10.29 10.53
C LYS A 914 -58.10 -11.71 10.04
N ASN A 915 -58.78 -12.24 9.03
CA ASN A 915 -58.35 -13.50 8.39
C ASN A 915 -58.20 -13.33 6.88
N THR A 916 -56.97 -13.11 6.43
CA THR A 916 -56.67 -12.82 5.03
C THR A 916 -56.88 -14.00 4.09
N SER A 917 -57.00 -15.22 4.62
CA SER A 917 -57.40 -16.39 3.83
C SER A 917 -58.89 -16.38 3.42
N VAL A 918 -59.71 -15.55 4.08
CA VAL A 918 -61.12 -15.35 3.74
C VAL A 918 -61.24 -14.14 2.83
N THR A 919 -61.43 -14.41 1.55
CA THR A 919 -61.46 -13.40 0.49
C THR A 919 -62.56 -13.68 -0.53
N GLN A 920 -63.07 -12.62 -1.16
CA GLN A 920 -63.97 -12.69 -2.29
C GLN A 920 -63.50 -11.70 -3.36
N THR A 921 -63.45 -12.16 -4.60
CA THR A 921 -63.04 -11.34 -5.74
C THR A 921 -64.24 -10.95 -6.59
N ILE A 922 -64.29 -9.69 -7.00
CA ILE A 922 -65.31 -9.11 -7.87
C ILE A 922 -64.61 -8.59 -9.13
N PRO A 923 -64.86 -9.19 -10.31
CA PRO A 923 -64.30 -8.68 -11.55
C PRO A 923 -64.93 -7.32 -11.89
N VAL A 924 -64.08 -6.38 -12.26
CA VAL A 924 -64.43 -5.01 -12.65
C VAL A 924 -64.01 -4.77 -14.10
N THR A 925 -64.91 -4.27 -14.92
CA THR A 925 -64.60 -3.74 -16.25
C THR A 925 -64.98 -2.27 -16.31
N VAL A 926 -63.98 -1.39 -16.37
CA VAL A 926 -64.17 0.05 -16.55
C VAL A 926 -63.93 0.40 -18.03
N SER A 927 -64.90 1.05 -18.66
CA SER A 927 -64.77 1.57 -20.03
C SER A 927 -64.69 3.10 -19.98
N GLU A 928 -63.99 3.77 -20.89
CA GLU A 928 -64.11 5.24 -20.98
C GLU A 928 -65.34 5.60 -21.84
N PRO A 929 -66.13 6.64 -21.50
CA PRO A 929 -66.86 7.36 -22.52
C PRO A 929 -65.79 8.11 -23.33
N ALA A 930 -65.54 7.69 -24.57
CA ALA A 930 -64.30 8.02 -25.29
C ALA A 930 -63.97 9.53 -25.28
N GLN A 931 -62.94 9.91 -24.50
CA GLN A 931 -62.29 11.22 -24.54
C GLN A 931 -60.84 11.00 -24.95
N ILE A 932 -60.51 11.35 -26.20
CA ILE A 932 -59.22 11.04 -26.80
C ILE A 932 -58.16 12.03 -26.29
N TYR A 933 -57.29 11.59 -25.36
CA TYR A 933 -56.08 12.31 -24.92
C TYR A 933 -54.88 11.86 -25.77
N THR A 934 -54.78 12.35 -27.00
CA THR A 934 -53.59 12.13 -27.81
C THR A 934 -52.51 13.09 -27.36
N LEU A 935 -51.34 12.55 -27.02
CA LEU A 935 -50.11 13.32 -26.85
C LEU A 935 -49.05 12.58 -27.63
N THR A 936 -48.45 13.26 -28.59
CA THR A 936 -47.35 12.74 -29.40
C THR A 936 -46.25 13.78 -29.42
N ALA A 937 -45.01 13.34 -29.48
CA ALA A 937 -43.89 14.20 -29.80
C ALA A 937 -42.96 13.42 -30.72
N ASN A 938 -42.17 14.15 -31.51
CA ASN A 938 -41.15 13.51 -32.33
C ASN A 938 -40.08 12.88 -31.42
N ASN A 939 -39.44 11.79 -31.87
CA ASN A 939 -38.22 11.32 -31.23
C ASN A 939 -37.20 12.47 -31.19
N TYR A 940 -36.46 12.59 -30.10
CA TYR A 940 -35.53 13.70 -29.89
C TYR A 940 -34.11 13.30 -30.29
N THR A 941 -33.40 14.09 -31.09
CA THR A 941 -31.97 13.89 -31.36
C THR A 941 -31.17 14.73 -30.38
N PHE A 942 -30.16 14.16 -29.73
CA PHE A 942 -29.35 14.89 -28.76
C PHE A 942 -28.72 16.15 -29.39
N GLY A 943 -28.96 17.31 -28.76
CA GLY A 943 -28.53 18.62 -29.26
C GLY A 943 -29.58 19.38 -30.08
N ASP A 944 -30.73 18.76 -30.41
CA ASP A 944 -31.80 19.48 -31.10
C ASP A 944 -32.31 20.64 -30.24
N VAL A 945 -32.26 21.85 -30.81
CA VAL A 945 -32.65 23.09 -30.11
C VAL A 945 -34.10 23.02 -29.64
N ALA A 946 -34.98 22.38 -30.42
CA ALA A 946 -36.39 22.29 -30.13
C ALA A 946 -36.96 20.87 -30.14
N LEU A 947 -37.80 20.55 -29.13
CA LEU A 947 -38.63 19.35 -29.11
C LEU A 947 -40.09 19.75 -29.35
N LYS A 948 -40.72 19.16 -30.37
CA LYS A 948 -42.08 19.50 -30.81
C LYS A 948 -42.99 18.28 -30.83
N GLY A 949 -44.29 18.53 -30.65
CA GLY A 949 -45.30 17.49 -30.68
C GLY A 949 -46.72 18.03 -30.81
N THR A 950 -47.70 17.15 -30.68
CA THR A 950 -49.12 17.47 -30.71
C THR A 950 -49.82 16.94 -29.47
N PHE A 951 -50.88 17.62 -29.05
CA PHE A 951 -51.73 17.27 -27.93
C PHE A 951 -53.19 17.50 -28.30
N SER A 952 -54.11 16.68 -27.81
CA SER A 952 -55.55 16.92 -28.01
C SER A 952 -56.04 18.04 -27.10
N LYS A 953 -57.15 18.67 -27.51
CA LYS A 953 -57.83 19.78 -26.81
C LYS A 953 -58.11 19.56 -25.32
N ASN A 954 -58.07 18.32 -24.84
CA ASN A 954 -58.36 17.97 -23.45
C ASN A 954 -57.09 17.98 -22.55
N ILE A 955 -55.89 18.15 -23.11
CA ILE A 955 -54.66 18.46 -22.36
C ILE A 955 -54.54 19.98 -22.26
N ALA A 956 -54.39 20.52 -21.05
CA ALA A 956 -54.34 21.97 -20.84
C ALA A 956 -52.93 22.55 -21.02
N LYS A 957 -51.89 21.80 -20.59
CA LYS A 957 -50.47 22.21 -20.68
C LYS A 957 -49.60 20.99 -20.94
N VAL A 958 -48.44 21.20 -21.57
CA VAL A 958 -47.46 20.14 -21.84
C VAL A 958 -46.13 20.51 -21.20
N ARG A 959 -45.49 19.58 -20.46
CA ARG A 959 -44.25 19.82 -19.69
C ARG A 959 -43.15 18.82 -20.06
N LEU A 960 -41.91 19.29 -20.08
CA LEU A 960 -40.71 18.48 -20.34
C LEU A 960 -40.13 18.01 -19.01
N TRP A 961 -39.88 16.72 -18.92
CA TRP A 961 -39.21 16.07 -17.81
C TRP A 961 -37.90 15.46 -18.28
N VAL A 962 -36.85 15.66 -17.50
CA VAL A 962 -35.52 15.12 -17.74
C VAL A 962 -35.04 14.45 -16.46
N ASN A 963 -34.68 13.16 -16.52
CA ASN A 963 -34.22 12.35 -15.38
C ASN A 963 -35.16 12.38 -14.16
N GLY A 964 -36.48 12.41 -14.42
CA GLY A 964 -37.50 12.40 -13.36
C GLY A 964 -37.83 13.77 -12.76
N MET A 965 -37.22 14.87 -13.23
CA MET A 965 -37.56 16.23 -12.80
C MET A 965 -38.25 17.02 -13.91
N VAL A 966 -39.24 17.85 -13.57
CA VAL A 966 -39.80 18.85 -14.49
C VAL A 966 -38.77 19.94 -14.73
N VAL A 967 -38.37 20.16 -15.98
CA VAL A 967 -37.37 21.18 -16.33
C VAL A 967 -37.97 22.40 -17.01
N THR A 968 -39.06 22.25 -17.77
CA THR A 968 -39.74 23.39 -18.41
C THR A 968 -41.17 23.04 -18.88
N GLN A 969 -41.94 24.04 -19.31
CA GLN A 969 -43.27 23.92 -19.90
C GLN A 969 -43.25 24.38 -21.37
N ALA A 970 -44.00 23.70 -22.24
CA ALA A 970 -44.02 23.99 -23.67
C ALA A 970 -44.79 25.29 -23.96
N THR A 971 -44.39 25.96 -25.03
CA THR A 971 -45.26 26.89 -25.73
C THR A 971 -46.28 26.07 -26.53
N THR A 972 -47.57 26.32 -26.33
CA THR A 972 -48.67 25.60 -26.99
C THR A 972 -49.44 26.52 -27.92
N ASN A 973 -49.87 25.99 -29.06
CA ASN A 973 -50.69 26.70 -30.03
C ASN A 973 -52.14 26.18 -30.00
N ALA A 974 -53.08 27.02 -30.45
CA ALA A 974 -54.52 26.70 -30.46
C ALA A 974 -54.88 25.51 -31.36
N ASP A 975 -54.01 25.15 -32.31
CA ASP A 975 -54.16 23.99 -33.20
C ASP A 975 -53.78 22.64 -32.55
N GLY A 976 -53.41 22.64 -31.26
CA GLY A 976 -53.00 21.44 -30.54
C GLY A 976 -51.55 21.06 -30.78
N THR A 977 -50.70 21.94 -31.30
CA THR A 977 -49.24 21.72 -31.37
C THR A 977 -48.52 22.33 -30.17
N PHE A 978 -47.38 21.76 -29.78
CA PHE A 978 -46.53 22.31 -28.73
C PHE A 978 -45.04 22.27 -29.12
N SER A 979 -44.25 23.18 -28.54
CA SER A 979 -42.81 23.24 -28.72
C SER A 979 -42.06 23.66 -27.45
N PHE A 980 -40.95 22.98 -27.16
CA PHE A 980 -39.92 23.39 -26.22
C PHE A 980 -38.74 23.94 -27.02
N ASN A 981 -38.61 25.26 -27.15
CA ASN A 981 -37.64 25.87 -28.08
C ASN A 981 -36.20 25.97 -27.53
N ASN A 982 -35.97 25.48 -26.31
CA ASN A 982 -34.67 25.44 -25.64
C ASN A 982 -34.41 24.06 -24.99
N ALA A 983 -34.88 22.99 -25.64
CA ALA A 983 -34.81 21.63 -25.11
C ALA A 983 -33.35 21.19 -24.82
N ALA A 984 -32.40 21.57 -25.69
CA ALA A 984 -30.98 21.27 -25.54
C ALA A 984 -30.33 21.91 -24.28
N SER A 985 -30.90 22.98 -23.74
CA SER A 985 -30.41 23.59 -22.49
C SER A 985 -30.74 22.77 -21.26
N PHE A 986 -31.70 21.84 -21.37
CA PHE A 986 -32.15 20.99 -20.26
C PHE A 986 -31.80 19.52 -20.45
N ILE A 987 -31.76 19.05 -21.71
CA ILE A 987 -31.33 17.70 -22.08
C ILE A 987 -29.85 17.78 -22.40
N THR A 988 -29.02 17.60 -21.38
CA THR A 988 -27.58 17.89 -21.42
C THR A 988 -26.73 16.65 -21.70
N LYS A 989 -27.32 15.45 -21.61
CA LYS A 989 -26.66 14.19 -21.94
C LYS A 989 -27.53 13.33 -22.86
N SER A 990 -26.89 12.55 -23.72
CA SER A 990 -27.57 11.58 -24.61
C SER A 990 -28.20 10.40 -23.83
N THR A 991 -27.81 10.20 -22.58
CA THR A 991 -28.39 9.20 -21.66
C THR A 991 -29.54 9.76 -20.84
N ASP A 992 -29.83 11.05 -20.93
CA ASP A 992 -30.90 11.66 -20.15
C ASP A 992 -32.25 11.04 -20.54
N LYS A 993 -33.03 10.63 -19.53
CA LYS A 993 -34.38 10.11 -19.74
C LYS A 993 -35.33 11.27 -20.01
N ILE A 994 -35.81 11.36 -21.26
CA ILE A 994 -36.71 12.43 -21.72
C ILE A 994 -38.15 11.94 -21.66
N GLU A 995 -39.02 12.70 -20.99
CA GLU A 995 -40.45 12.42 -20.96
C GLU A 995 -41.23 13.71 -21.17
N ILE A 996 -42.32 13.62 -21.95
CA ILE A 996 -43.26 14.72 -22.13
C ILE A 996 -44.56 14.36 -21.45
N VAL A 997 -45.05 15.30 -20.66
CA VAL A 997 -46.21 15.10 -19.80
C VAL A 997 -47.25 16.16 -20.12
N GLY A 998 -48.36 15.72 -20.71
CA GLY A 998 -49.58 16.48 -20.85
C GLY A 998 -50.36 16.44 -19.54
N VAL A 999 -50.68 17.61 -19.01
CA VAL A 999 -51.41 17.80 -17.75
C VAL A 999 -52.70 18.60 -18.00
N ASP A 1000 -53.67 18.48 -17.10
CA ASP A 1000 -54.84 19.36 -17.10
C ASP A 1000 -54.55 20.73 -16.44
N ALA A 1001 -55.57 21.57 -16.31
CA ALA A 1001 -55.45 22.92 -15.77
C ALA A 1001 -54.97 22.95 -14.30
N ALA A 1002 -55.17 21.85 -13.55
CA ALA A 1002 -54.69 21.67 -12.19
C ALA A 1002 -53.29 21.03 -12.13
N TYR A 1003 -52.60 20.90 -13.26
CA TYR A 1003 -51.32 20.23 -13.42
C TYR A 1003 -51.32 18.72 -13.13
N VAL A 1004 -52.50 18.09 -13.14
CA VAL A 1004 -52.61 16.62 -12.99
C VAL A 1004 -52.26 15.97 -14.32
N GLU A 1005 -51.32 15.03 -14.29
CA GLU A 1005 -50.88 14.25 -15.46
C GLU A 1005 -52.04 13.48 -16.10
N LYS A 1006 -52.25 13.71 -17.40
CA LYS A 1006 -53.24 13.00 -18.23
C LYS A 1006 -52.58 12.02 -19.18
N LYS A 1007 -51.42 12.40 -19.72
CA LYS A 1007 -50.65 11.53 -20.59
C LYS A 1007 -49.18 11.85 -20.44
N ARG A 1008 -48.39 10.87 -20.05
CA ARG A 1008 -46.94 10.89 -20.18
C ARG A 1008 -46.53 9.99 -21.31
N ILE A 1009 -45.62 10.50 -22.13
CA ILE A 1009 -44.94 9.72 -23.14
C ILE A 1009 -43.45 9.85 -22.87
N THR A 1010 -42.75 8.73 -22.74
CA THR A 1010 -41.30 8.73 -22.82
C THR A 1010 -40.95 9.03 -24.26
N ILE A 1011 -40.12 10.04 -24.48
CA ILE A 1011 -39.62 10.35 -25.81
C ILE A 1011 -38.41 9.47 -26.01
N PRO A 1012 -38.46 8.51 -26.92
CA PRO A 1012 -37.26 7.79 -27.28
C PRO A 1012 -36.27 8.84 -27.76
N MET A 1013 -35.07 8.84 -27.15
CA MET A 1013 -33.93 9.42 -27.84
C MET A 1013 -33.95 8.76 -29.20
N LYS A 1014 -34.12 9.55 -30.27
CA LYS A 1014 -34.00 9.01 -31.61
C LYS A 1014 -32.60 8.44 -31.60
N ALA A 1015 -32.50 7.11 -31.61
CA ALA A 1015 -31.29 6.49 -32.06
C ALA A 1015 -31.06 7.16 -33.41
N VAL A 1016 -30.08 8.06 -33.46
CA VAL A 1016 -29.31 8.15 -34.69
C VAL A 1016 -28.97 6.68 -34.89
N PRO A 1017 -29.45 6.04 -35.98
CA PRO A 1017 -29.08 4.66 -36.22
C PRO A 1017 -27.60 4.55 -35.88
N ALA A 1018 -27.19 3.54 -35.12
CA ALA A 1018 -25.77 3.24 -34.95
C ALA A 1018 -25.27 2.88 -36.37
N THR A 1019 -25.02 3.95 -37.10
CA THR A 1019 -24.49 4.19 -38.42
C THR A 1019 -23.80 5.51 -38.15
N GLY A 1020 -22.58 5.41 -37.63
CA GLY A 1020 -21.94 6.51 -36.94
C GLY A 1020 -21.05 6.13 -35.76
N ASN A 1021 -21.51 5.30 -34.82
CA ASN A 1021 -20.75 5.03 -33.58
C ASN A 1021 -20.18 3.61 -33.52
N GLU A 1022 -20.42 2.80 -34.55
CA GLU A 1022 -19.84 1.48 -34.65
C GLU A 1022 -18.34 1.62 -34.55
N LEU A 1023 -17.76 0.81 -33.68
CA LEU A 1023 -16.33 0.70 -33.53
C LEU A 1023 -16.07 -0.80 -33.62
N THR A 1024 -15.25 -1.18 -34.58
CA THR A 1024 -14.80 -2.56 -34.75
C THR A 1024 -13.29 -2.58 -34.61
N VAL A 1025 -12.77 -3.65 -34.07
CA VAL A 1025 -11.34 -3.92 -34.03
C VAL A 1025 -11.14 -5.42 -34.21
N GLY A 1026 -10.18 -5.81 -35.04
CA GLY A 1026 -9.78 -7.21 -35.15
C GLY A 1026 -9.14 -7.70 -33.86
N SER A 1027 -8.96 -9.02 -33.72
CA SER A 1027 -8.02 -9.53 -32.72
C SER A 1027 -6.61 -9.01 -33.02
N TYR A 1028 -5.86 -8.70 -31.98
CA TYR A 1028 -4.47 -8.26 -32.12
C TYR A 1028 -3.54 -9.41 -31.79
N THR A 1029 -2.71 -9.78 -32.76
CA THR A 1029 -1.62 -10.73 -32.54
C THR A 1029 -0.43 -9.99 -31.96
N ILE A 1030 0.09 -10.47 -30.82
CA ILE A 1030 1.23 -9.85 -30.13
C ILE A 1030 2.41 -9.67 -31.10
N ASP A 1031 3.14 -8.55 -30.94
CA ASP A 1031 4.21 -8.07 -31.84
C ASP A 1031 3.79 -7.62 -33.25
N SER A 1032 2.49 -7.64 -33.57
CA SER A 1032 2.02 -7.04 -34.83
C SER A 1032 2.29 -5.53 -34.84
N SER A 1033 2.94 -5.04 -35.91
CA SER A 1033 3.28 -3.62 -36.02
C SER A 1033 2.06 -2.70 -36.15
N THR A 1034 0.88 -3.25 -36.44
CA THR A 1034 -0.34 -2.48 -36.67
C THR A 1034 -1.56 -3.10 -35.99
N LEU A 1035 -2.53 -2.25 -35.63
CA LEU A 1035 -3.86 -2.64 -35.19
C LEU A 1035 -4.86 -1.72 -35.89
N SER A 1036 -5.83 -2.31 -36.57
CA SER A 1036 -6.79 -1.55 -37.37
C SER A 1036 -8.22 -2.02 -37.13
N GLY A 1037 -9.14 -1.18 -37.56
CA GLY A 1037 -10.57 -1.40 -37.41
C GLY A 1037 -11.36 -0.37 -38.19
N THR A 1038 -12.67 -0.39 -38.04
CA THR A 1038 -13.55 0.62 -38.61
C THR A 1038 -14.26 1.39 -37.52
N PHE A 1039 -14.53 2.66 -37.79
CA PHE A 1039 -15.29 3.54 -36.94
C PHE A 1039 -16.38 4.23 -37.77
N GLY A 1040 -17.57 4.38 -37.20
CA GLY A 1040 -18.65 5.05 -37.90
C GLY A 1040 -18.44 6.57 -37.98
N LYS A 1041 -19.21 7.22 -38.85
CA LYS A 1041 -19.21 8.67 -39.13
C LYS A 1041 -19.36 9.64 -37.94
N ASN A 1042 -19.73 9.19 -36.75
CA ASN A 1042 -19.96 10.02 -35.55
C ASN A 1042 -18.79 9.95 -34.55
N ILE A 1043 -17.87 9.00 -34.70
CA ILE A 1043 -16.60 8.99 -33.96
C ILE A 1043 -15.65 9.98 -34.64
N PHE A 1044 -15.17 10.97 -33.89
CA PHE A 1044 -14.22 11.98 -34.38
C PHE A 1044 -12.78 11.47 -34.39
N LYS A 1045 -12.39 10.75 -33.33
CA LYS A 1045 -11.07 10.12 -33.20
C LYS A 1045 -11.18 8.78 -32.49
N VAL A 1046 -10.25 7.88 -32.81
CA VAL A 1046 -10.13 6.55 -32.18
C VAL A 1046 -8.81 6.50 -31.40
N ARG A 1047 -8.82 5.98 -30.18
CA ARG A 1047 -7.66 5.93 -29.27
C ARG A 1047 -7.42 4.52 -28.76
N LEU A 1048 -6.15 4.13 -28.67
CA LEU A 1048 -5.70 2.89 -28.07
C LEU A 1048 -5.51 3.13 -26.58
N TRP A 1049 -6.11 2.28 -25.77
CA TRP A 1049 -5.95 2.26 -24.32
C TRP A 1049 -5.27 0.97 -23.90
N VAL A 1050 -4.26 1.10 -23.04
CA VAL A 1050 -3.53 -0.03 -22.48
C VAL A 1050 -3.47 0.16 -20.97
N ASN A 1051 -3.96 -0.83 -20.22
CA ASN A 1051 -4.00 -0.83 -18.75
C ASN A 1051 -4.61 0.45 -18.14
N GLY A 1052 -5.70 0.94 -18.74
CA GLY A 1052 -6.46 2.08 -18.24
C GLY A 1052 -5.90 3.47 -18.60
N LYS A 1053 -4.85 3.56 -19.44
CA LYS A 1053 -4.29 4.83 -19.93
C LYS A 1053 -4.37 4.92 -21.45
N VAL A 1054 -4.53 6.14 -21.99
CA VAL A 1054 -4.44 6.40 -23.45
C VAL A 1054 -2.99 6.19 -23.88
N ALA A 1055 -2.74 5.19 -24.71
CA ALA A 1055 -1.41 4.89 -25.25
C ALA A 1055 -1.10 5.73 -26.50
N THR A 1056 -2.04 5.80 -27.44
CA THR A 1056 -1.89 6.59 -28.68
C THR A 1056 -3.24 6.83 -29.37
N GLN A 1057 -3.26 7.70 -30.37
CA GLN A 1057 -4.44 8.01 -31.19
C GLN A 1057 -4.25 7.48 -32.62
N ALA A 1058 -5.30 6.91 -33.20
CA ALA A 1058 -5.25 6.28 -34.51
C ALA A 1058 -5.10 7.32 -35.63
N ILE A 1059 -4.51 6.88 -36.74
CA ILE A 1059 -4.66 7.53 -38.04
C ILE A 1059 -6.01 7.09 -38.60
N SER A 1060 -6.88 8.05 -38.88
CA SER A 1060 -8.24 7.83 -39.38
C SER A 1060 -8.32 8.19 -40.85
N ASN A 1061 -8.94 7.33 -41.66
CA ASN A 1061 -9.17 7.53 -43.08
C ASN A 1061 -10.60 8.01 -43.35
N ALA A 1062 -10.80 8.68 -44.49
CA ALA A 1062 -12.10 9.27 -44.87
C ALA A 1062 -13.19 8.22 -45.14
N ASP A 1063 -12.81 6.96 -45.38
CA ASP A 1063 -13.72 5.82 -45.60
C ASP A 1063 -14.25 5.19 -44.30
N GLY A 1064 -13.86 5.72 -43.13
CA GLY A 1064 -14.26 5.18 -41.83
C GLY A 1064 -13.37 4.05 -41.32
N SER A 1065 -12.22 3.78 -41.94
CA SER A 1065 -11.19 2.89 -41.37
C SER A 1065 -10.19 3.67 -40.50
N TYR A 1066 -9.63 3.02 -39.49
CA TYR A 1066 -8.55 3.57 -38.69
C TYR A 1066 -7.42 2.55 -38.50
N SER A 1067 -6.20 3.04 -38.30
CA SER A 1067 -5.04 2.21 -37.99
C SER A 1067 -4.13 2.87 -36.97
N PHE A 1068 -3.63 2.08 -36.03
CA PHE A 1068 -2.49 2.42 -35.19
C PHE A 1068 -1.23 1.81 -35.80
N ALA A 1069 -0.16 2.60 -35.88
CA ALA A 1069 1.16 2.13 -36.27
C ALA A 1069 2.06 1.98 -35.03
N ASN A 1070 3.10 1.16 -35.14
CA ASN A 1070 4.02 0.81 -34.06
C ASN A 1070 3.31 0.29 -32.80
N VAL A 1071 2.26 -0.51 -32.98
CA VAL A 1071 1.43 -0.98 -31.85
C VAL A 1071 2.20 -1.90 -30.90
N ALA A 1072 3.17 -2.65 -31.42
CA ALA A 1072 4.08 -3.48 -30.65
C ALA A 1072 4.88 -2.71 -29.58
N SER A 1073 5.09 -1.39 -29.71
CA SER A 1073 5.74 -0.60 -28.65
C SER A 1073 4.80 -0.21 -27.51
N PHE A 1074 3.49 -0.45 -27.65
CA PHE A 1074 2.46 -0.08 -26.68
C PHE A 1074 1.77 -1.27 -26.02
N ILE A 1075 1.73 -2.44 -26.66
CA ILE A 1075 1.01 -3.63 -26.18
C ILE A 1075 1.98 -4.80 -25.96
N LYS A 1076 1.98 -5.37 -24.76
CA LYS A 1076 2.67 -6.64 -24.41
C LYS A 1076 1.69 -7.74 -23.98
N ALA A 1077 2.18 -8.97 -23.90
CA ALA A 1077 1.40 -10.11 -23.39
C ALA A 1077 0.85 -9.84 -21.99
N GLY A 1078 -0.43 -10.14 -21.78
CA GLY A 1078 -1.12 -9.92 -20.50
C GLY A 1078 -1.72 -8.52 -20.31
N ASP A 1079 -1.48 -7.57 -21.21
CA ASP A 1079 -2.08 -6.24 -21.11
C ASP A 1079 -3.60 -6.25 -21.33
N LYS A 1080 -4.31 -5.39 -20.62
CA LYS A 1080 -5.72 -5.08 -20.93
C LYS A 1080 -5.75 -4.00 -22.01
N VAL A 1081 -6.13 -4.39 -23.22
CA VAL A 1081 -6.17 -3.51 -24.40
C VAL A 1081 -7.60 -3.18 -24.82
N GLU A 1082 -7.88 -1.90 -25.00
CA GLU A 1082 -9.20 -1.40 -25.38
C GLU A 1082 -9.08 -0.32 -26.47
N ILE A 1083 -10.03 -0.28 -27.40
CA ILE A 1083 -10.17 0.81 -28.37
C ILE A 1083 -11.33 1.69 -27.95
N VAL A 1084 -11.09 2.99 -27.93
CA VAL A 1084 -12.06 3.99 -27.52
C VAL A 1084 -12.29 4.98 -28.66
N GLY A 1085 -13.53 5.05 -29.15
CA GLY A 1085 -14.02 6.10 -30.04
C GLY A 1085 -14.49 7.28 -29.21
N VAL A 1086 -14.03 8.48 -29.58
CA VAL A 1086 -14.45 9.74 -28.95
C VAL A 1086 -15.09 10.67 -29.97
N ASP A 1087 -16.02 11.52 -29.52
CA ASP A 1087 -16.62 12.57 -30.34
C ASP A 1087 -15.70 13.81 -30.50
N LYS A 1088 -16.21 14.86 -31.15
CA LYS A 1088 -15.48 16.13 -31.38
C LYS A 1088 -15.14 16.88 -30.09
N GLN A 1089 -15.78 16.53 -28.98
CA GLN A 1089 -15.55 17.07 -27.64
C GLN A 1089 -14.63 16.15 -26.80
N TYR A 1090 -14.03 15.13 -27.44
CA TYR A 1090 -13.20 14.10 -26.81
C TYR A 1090 -13.92 13.28 -25.73
N GLN A 1091 -15.25 13.28 -25.72
CA GLN A 1091 -16.02 12.42 -24.85
C GLN A 1091 -16.11 11.03 -25.45
N GLU A 1092 -15.96 10.01 -24.61
CA GLU A 1092 -16.08 8.61 -25.01
C GLU A 1092 -17.49 8.32 -25.50
N VAL A 1093 -17.58 7.83 -26.73
CA VAL A 1093 -18.86 7.45 -27.37
C VAL A 1093 -18.99 5.94 -27.56
N ASN A 1094 -17.86 5.21 -27.64
CA ASN A 1094 -17.86 3.75 -27.68
C ASN A 1094 -16.50 3.20 -27.21
N ARG A 1095 -16.51 2.10 -26.47
CA ARG A 1095 -15.32 1.39 -25.99
C ARG A 1095 -15.50 -0.10 -26.21
N ILE A 1096 -14.51 -0.72 -26.85
CA ILE A 1096 -14.48 -2.15 -27.11
C ILE A 1096 -13.14 -2.73 -26.65
N SER A 1097 -13.16 -3.94 -26.10
CA SER A 1097 -11.94 -4.66 -25.74
C SER A 1097 -11.33 -5.32 -26.97
N VAL A 1098 -10.01 -5.28 -27.08
CA VAL A 1098 -9.26 -5.99 -28.14
C VAL A 1098 -8.98 -7.41 -27.64
N LYS A 1099 -9.40 -8.41 -28.43
CA LYS A 1099 -9.01 -9.80 -28.15
C LYS A 1099 -7.53 -9.96 -28.50
N LEU A 1100 -6.67 -10.13 -27.48
CA LEU A 1100 -5.30 -10.52 -27.69
C LEU A 1100 -5.27 -12.00 -28.09
N THR A 1101 -4.64 -12.27 -29.22
CA THR A 1101 -4.27 -13.62 -29.63
C THR A 1101 -2.76 -13.68 -29.51
N ASP A 1102 -2.25 -14.59 -28.69
CA ASP A 1102 -0.84 -14.96 -28.81
C ASP A 1102 -0.61 -15.38 -30.26
N THR A 1103 0.57 -15.10 -30.82
CA THR A 1103 1.01 -15.87 -31.98
C THR A 1103 0.84 -17.34 -31.61
N GLU A 1104 0.25 -18.14 -32.50
CA GLU A 1104 0.34 -19.61 -32.41
C GLU A 1104 1.71 -19.96 -31.83
N PRO A 1105 1.79 -20.82 -30.79
CA PRO A 1105 3.06 -21.07 -30.11
C PRO A 1105 4.08 -21.39 -31.19
N LEU A 1106 5.06 -20.48 -31.33
CA LEU A 1106 6.09 -20.60 -32.36
C LEU A 1106 6.59 -22.04 -32.30
N ASN A 1107 6.59 -22.73 -33.43
CA ASN A 1107 7.10 -24.08 -33.51
C ASN A 1107 8.64 -24.02 -33.47
N ASN A 1108 9.16 -23.58 -32.33
CA ASN A 1108 10.56 -23.44 -32.00
C ASN A 1108 11.13 -24.74 -31.44
N THR A 1109 10.37 -25.84 -31.56
CA THR A 1109 10.80 -27.15 -31.12
C THR A 1109 11.56 -27.85 -32.23
N PHE A 1110 12.59 -28.60 -31.84
CA PHE A 1110 13.31 -29.47 -32.74
C PHE A 1110 13.63 -30.79 -32.06
N THR A 1111 13.78 -31.84 -32.85
CA THR A 1111 14.19 -33.19 -32.43
C THR A 1111 15.64 -33.44 -32.81
N ILE A 1112 16.28 -34.39 -32.12
CA ILE A 1112 17.63 -34.85 -32.43
C ILE A 1112 17.53 -36.37 -32.56
N ALA A 1113 17.91 -36.91 -33.70
CA ALA A 1113 18.02 -38.36 -33.86
C ALA A 1113 19.15 -38.89 -32.95
N PRO A 1114 19.07 -40.15 -32.46
CA PRO A 1114 20.15 -40.74 -31.69
C PRO A 1114 21.49 -40.63 -32.43
N PHE A 1115 22.53 -40.23 -31.71
CA PHE A 1115 23.88 -40.00 -32.24
C PHE A 1115 24.89 -40.71 -31.33
N ASN A 1116 25.79 -41.50 -31.92
CA ASN A 1116 26.91 -42.13 -31.22
C ASN A 1116 28.22 -41.46 -31.62
N LEU A 1117 29.21 -41.49 -30.73
CA LEU A 1117 30.52 -40.92 -31.03
C LEU A 1117 31.15 -41.62 -32.25
N GLY A 1118 31.52 -40.82 -33.26
CA GLY A 1118 32.06 -41.29 -34.54
C GLY A 1118 31.07 -41.29 -35.71
N ASP A 1119 29.77 -41.06 -35.46
CA ASP A 1119 28.78 -40.92 -36.52
C ASP A 1119 29.09 -39.68 -37.38
N LYS A 1120 29.04 -39.85 -38.71
CA LYS A 1120 29.38 -38.76 -39.66
C LYS A 1120 28.36 -37.62 -39.65
N THR A 1121 27.12 -37.92 -39.26
CA THR A 1121 26.00 -36.99 -39.38
C THR A 1121 25.18 -36.90 -38.10
N ILE A 1122 24.77 -35.68 -37.73
CA ILE A 1122 23.69 -35.45 -36.77
C ILE A 1122 22.47 -34.96 -37.55
N THR A 1123 21.32 -35.60 -37.35
CA THR A 1123 20.06 -35.25 -38.04
C THR A 1123 18.94 -35.00 -37.05
N GLY A 1124 17.91 -34.27 -37.49
CA GLY A 1124 16.70 -34.04 -36.71
C GLY A 1124 15.66 -33.26 -37.50
N ALA A 1125 14.47 -33.10 -36.93
CA ALA A 1125 13.40 -32.27 -37.49
C ALA A 1125 13.24 -30.99 -36.67
N PHE A 1126 12.75 -29.92 -37.29
CA PHE A 1126 12.55 -28.63 -36.66
C PHE A 1126 11.28 -27.96 -37.15
N GLY A 1127 10.65 -27.21 -36.26
CA GLY A 1127 9.41 -26.54 -36.56
C GLY A 1127 9.58 -25.30 -37.45
N SER A 1128 8.46 -24.85 -38.03
CA SER A 1128 8.38 -23.82 -39.06
C SER A 1128 9.02 -22.48 -38.70
N ASP A 1129 9.15 -22.19 -37.41
CA ASP A 1129 9.55 -20.87 -36.90
C ASP A 1129 11.04 -20.79 -36.54
N ILE A 1130 11.78 -21.90 -36.65
CA ILE A 1130 13.24 -21.91 -36.55
C ILE A 1130 13.83 -21.57 -37.92
N SER A 1131 14.60 -20.48 -37.99
CA SER A 1131 15.27 -20.09 -39.23
C SER A 1131 16.50 -20.95 -39.52
N LYS A 1132 17.30 -21.24 -38.48
CA LYS A 1132 18.57 -21.96 -38.60
C LYS A 1132 18.84 -22.84 -37.38
N ILE A 1133 19.56 -23.93 -37.58
CA ILE A 1133 20.03 -24.82 -36.51
C ILE A 1133 21.55 -24.92 -36.54
N ARG A 1134 22.18 -24.79 -35.37
CA ARG A 1134 23.64 -24.71 -35.20
C ARG A 1134 24.12 -25.75 -34.20
N LEU A 1135 25.22 -26.42 -34.55
CA LEU A 1135 25.95 -27.35 -33.70
C LEU A 1135 26.96 -26.54 -32.90
N TRP A 1136 26.90 -26.66 -31.59
CA TRP A 1136 27.85 -26.11 -30.64
C TRP A 1136 28.65 -27.25 -30.03
N VAL A 1137 29.96 -27.05 -29.93
CA VAL A 1137 30.88 -27.96 -29.27
C VAL A 1137 31.74 -27.13 -28.33
N ASN A 1138 31.73 -27.47 -27.04
CA ASN A 1138 32.51 -26.79 -25.98
C ASN A 1138 32.32 -25.26 -25.98
N GLY A 1139 31.05 -24.82 -26.06
CA GLY A 1139 30.69 -23.40 -25.96
C GLY A 1139 30.96 -22.56 -27.23
N LYS A 1140 31.37 -23.16 -28.35
CA LYS A 1140 31.55 -22.46 -29.64
C LYS A 1140 30.71 -23.09 -30.74
N VAL A 1141 30.26 -22.25 -31.68
CA VAL A 1141 29.57 -22.75 -32.88
C VAL A 1141 30.55 -23.52 -33.76
N ALA A 1142 30.33 -24.81 -33.92
CA ALA A 1142 31.13 -25.70 -34.75
C ALA A 1142 30.63 -25.79 -36.20
N GLN A 1143 29.30 -25.82 -36.41
CA GLN A 1143 28.72 -25.92 -37.74
C GLN A 1143 27.29 -25.38 -37.77
N GLN A 1144 26.83 -24.91 -38.93
CA GLN A 1144 25.42 -24.65 -39.20
C GLN A 1144 24.85 -25.78 -40.07
N ALA A 1145 23.65 -26.27 -39.73
CA ALA A 1145 23.07 -27.41 -40.42
C ALA A 1145 22.63 -27.05 -41.84
N THR A 1146 22.68 -28.04 -42.74
CA THR A 1146 21.94 -27.99 -44.00
C THR A 1146 20.49 -28.35 -43.71
N THR A 1147 19.53 -27.57 -44.20
CA THR A 1147 18.11 -27.77 -43.93
C THR A 1147 17.34 -28.10 -45.21
N THR A 1148 16.38 -29.01 -45.12
CA THR A 1148 15.47 -29.37 -46.23
C THR A 1148 14.14 -29.85 -45.66
N ASN A 1149 13.03 -29.26 -46.10
CA ASN A 1149 11.65 -29.66 -45.73
C ASN A 1149 11.43 -29.89 -44.22
N GLY A 1150 11.88 -28.96 -43.36
CA GLY A 1150 11.71 -29.06 -41.89
C GLY A 1150 12.62 -30.08 -41.22
N SER A 1151 13.63 -30.61 -41.92
CA SER A 1151 14.70 -31.45 -41.35
C SER A 1151 16.05 -30.78 -41.48
N TYR A 1152 16.96 -31.04 -40.55
CA TYR A 1152 18.31 -30.51 -40.54
C TYR A 1152 19.34 -31.64 -40.49
N THR A 1153 20.51 -31.41 -41.09
CA THR A 1153 21.64 -32.34 -41.08
C THR A 1153 22.96 -31.59 -40.95
N PHE A 1154 23.78 -32.03 -39.99
CA PHE A 1154 25.20 -31.70 -39.89
C PHE A 1154 25.99 -32.82 -40.56
N THR A 1155 26.80 -32.54 -41.57
CA THR A 1155 27.44 -33.57 -42.42
C THR A 1155 28.87 -33.95 -42.01
N SER A 1156 29.41 -33.30 -40.98
CA SER A 1156 30.81 -33.43 -40.57
C SER A 1156 30.97 -33.67 -39.07
N ALA A 1157 29.95 -34.24 -38.41
CA ALA A 1157 29.87 -34.33 -36.95
C ALA A 1157 31.04 -35.12 -36.35
N ASN A 1158 31.49 -36.20 -37.00
CA ASN A 1158 32.63 -37.02 -36.58
C ASN A 1158 33.99 -36.29 -36.58
N TYR A 1159 34.12 -35.18 -37.30
CA TYR A 1159 35.33 -34.35 -37.30
C TYR A 1159 35.23 -33.19 -36.30
N LEU A 1160 34.02 -32.83 -35.89
CA LEU A 1160 33.73 -31.69 -35.02
C LEU A 1160 33.54 -32.09 -33.56
N ILE A 1161 33.11 -33.32 -33.33
CA ILE A 1161 32.95 -33.95 -32.02
C ILE A 1161 33.97 -35.08 -31.97
N THR A 1162 35.06 -34.85 -31.24
CA THR A 1162 36.25 -35.72 -31.32
C THR A 1162 36.48 -36.51 -30.03
N ASN A 1163 35.84 -36.10 -28.94
CA ASN A 1163 35.95 -36.76 -27.64
C ASN A 1163 34.57 -37.03 -27.02
N ALA A 1164 34.45 -38.14 -26.29
CA ALA A 1164 33.27 -38.48 -25.51
C ALA A 1164 32.93 -37.45 -24.41
N THR A 1165 33.90 -36.62 -24.00
CA THR A 1165 33.71 -35.56 -23.00
C THR A 1165 33.31 -34.21 -23.59
N ASP A 1166 33.23 -34.08 -24.92
CA ASP A 1166 32.83 -32.82 -25.55
C ASP A 1166 31.39 -32.43 -25.16
N LEU A 1167 31.18 -31.19 -24.73
CA LEU A 1167 29.83 -30.66 -24.51
C LEU A 1167 29.23 -30.32 -25.87
N VAL A 1168 28.35 -31.20 -26.35
CA VAL A 1168 27.71 -31.07 -27.66
C VAL A 1168 26.28 -30.58 -27.50
N GLU A 1169 25.95 -29.48 -28.16
CA GLU A 1169 24.62 -28.86 -28.06
C GLU A 1169 24.11 -28.46 -29.44
N ILE A 1170 22.81 -28.62 -29.65
CA ILE A 1170 22.12 -28.11 -30.82
C ILE A 1170 21.32 -26.89 -30.40
N VAL A 1171 21.48 -25.80 -31.15
CA VAL A 1171 20.84 -24.52 -30.88
C VAL A 1171 20.02 -24.09 -32.09
N ALA A 1172 18.73 -23.92 -31.88
CA ALA A 1172 17.80 -23.34 -32.84
C ALA A 1172 17.78 -21.81 -32.67
N VAL A 1173 17.87 -21.08 -33.78
CA VAL A 1173 17.91 -19.63 -33.79
C VAL A 1173 16.96 -19.04 -34.83
N ASP A 1174 16.53 -17.80 -34.62
CA ASP A 1174 15.78 -17.03 -35.61
C ASP A 1174 16.68 -16.50 -36.75
N ALA A 1175 16.10 -15.74 -37.66
CA ALA A 1175 16.81 -15.20 -38.83
C ALA A 1175 17.92 -14.20 -38.45
N GLN A 1176 17.86 -13.63 -37.25
CA GLN A 1176 18.81 -12.69 -36.67
C GLN A 1176 19.85 -13.39 -35.76
N TYR A 1177 19.84 -14.73 -35.70
CA TYR A 1177 20.69 -15.55 -34.83
C TYR A 1177 20.41 -15.43 -33.33
N LYS A 1178 19.24 -14.91 -32.93
CA LYS A 1178 18.81 -14.97 -31.53
C LYS A 1178 18.44 -16.40 -31.18
N GLU A 1179 18.92 -16.88 -30.03
CA GLU A 1179 18.63 -18.22 -29.54
C GLU A 1179 17.14 -18.36 -29.21
N LEU A 1180 16.51 -19.38 -29.81
CA LEU A 1180 15.11 -19.75 -29.60
C LEU A 1180 14.98 -20.98 -28.70
N SER A 1181 15.88 -21.95 -28.86
CA SER A 1181 15.91 -23.19 -28.06
C SER A 1181 17.27 -23.88 -28.15
N ARG A 1182 17.70 -24.54 -27.06
CA ARG A 1182 18.96 -25.29 -26.96
C ARG A 1182 18.73 -26.65 -26.33
N LYS A 1183 19.40 -27.68 -26.87
CA LYS A 1183 19.41 -29.04 -26.30
C LYS A 1183 20.80 -29.65 -26.34
N THR A 1184 21.24 -30.19 -25.20
CA THR A 1184 22.48 -30.94 -25.08
C THR A 1184 22.30 -32.37 -25.60
N ILE A 1185 23.25 -32.84 -26.42
CA ILE A 1185 23.33 -34.23 -26.87
C ILE A 1185 24.11 -35.02 -25.82
N ARG A 1186 23.50 -36.09 -25.28
CA ARG A 1186 24.23 -37.08 -24.50
C ARG A 1186 24.94 -38.03 -25.47
N LEU A 1187 26.26 -37.91 -25.57
CA LEU A 1187 27.11 -38.80 -26.35
C LEU A 1187 27.02 -40.22 -25.75
N LYS A 1188 26.65 -41.20 -26.58
CA LYS A 1188 26.65 -42.63 -26.22
C LYS A 1188 27.84 -43.33 -26.86
#